data_AF-A0A067BGN3-F1
#
_entry.id   AF-A0A067BGN3-F1
#
_cell.length_a   1.000
_cell.length_b   1.000
_cell.length_c   1.000
_cell.angle_alpha   90.00
_cell.angle_beta   90.00
_cell.angle_gamma   90.00
#
_symmetry.space_group_name_H-M   'P 1'
#
loop_
_entity.id
_entity.type
_entity.pdbx_description
1 polymer ?
#
loop_
_entity_poly.entity_id
_entity_poly.type
_entity_poly.pdbx_seq_one_letter_code
_entity_poly.pdbx_strand_id
1 'polypeptide(L)'
;MATHHFNTMEANKKQGAARRVDAYPTLPVLKRTATVIELYEALYPDAPMPLHARARRVVSRLAALSLPWEDLPIGVALPLKYAVYMTTHFPDAALCPNECRLVNRADLLAEHEVPPCALPLIDKDSLDASRDNDDGFTDVVLASQPLFPKDQRLKEVCRLLRSNKPMLLKVQREAHHSDADVLSLQQARLLLLCKRSMSLSVARGMVTLGSLTAQQSSASPYTARLSIPQLPLTARVSGTNAKTVLDISGYKEITHWPQFHNGVATALRLSPHDRVTVQWVLSHQPKPNADESDEAVRLYEEACAGHAGFLFGLGLQGQLQCQSPTTTYKYLSLGDELTSVGFLLGTAASTLHHPKDMNIERAVSKMLSMHIPSLWPPSFAHLHVPASAQTAAIMGLGLLYQSTGNRLMTEFLLTEMTQGPVLTSAGASSGTTATPSTEAVQFEGYALATGFALGLILLGRENDPGLVDLNLDAKLTKYMLGGEKERGHGSWAPTELNCVLRTRKLLQRELINVDVTASGSALALAFMYMWSNSASIGQRLHVPSTLVLLETIRPDVLFVRALAANLVLWSSIEPTRAWVINKQLPPPLRPTGLLHWAAIDDGGDPATIQEAYANVIAGACFSIGLKFAGTHHPDAKSVLMSFLDEFQLWRAKLGRTADVSRVTLERVLGTIAQSLALVMAGTGDLECMRLLRSLLLRQKVDAHGDITYGNHMAMSSALGLLFLGGGRCSVRSSRLATATLVIALYPLYPTKTTDQRYHLQAFRHLYVLAIDRSRLVRALDVDTHQWTPMPLRVWTHFSSAPLEVRTPTLLPARSMLRRLETAANDHFPIVVDWSTADDSRARLLEQQGVLRIKRKLGADAPRATFFASFSNLFATVLTQASDTMWIAFCARLYEECKRENKPDCVAVYLNAKRCEVDVLEHRITHTLLVANLQLVQLHMELDAHMFQARDDASAEPHDVGRLAQLVNEDFTLGYSNALLAFFEQLELPISIETNEAPASLLHAAYRRYLGSPLLAQLE
;
A
#
# COMPACT_ATOMS: atom_id res chain seq x y z
N MET A 1 -10.52 0.09 -56.51
CA MET A 1 -10.16 1.10 -55.47
C MET A 1 -8.68 1.12 -55.15
N ALA A 2 -8.06 0.06 -54.62
CA ALA A 2 -6.62 0.05 -54.31
C ALA A 2 -5.73 0.48 -55.50
N THR A 3 -5.99 -0.09 -56.69
CA THR A 3 -5.33 0.32 -57.96
C THR A 3 -5.62 1.77 -58.35
N HIS A 4 -6.82 2.28 -58.05
CA HIS A 4 -7.22 3.66 -58.33
C HIS A 4 -6.52 4.66 -57.39
N HIS A 5 -6.39 4.32 -56.10
CA HIS A 5 -5.61 5.07 -55.11
C HIS A 5 -4.10 4.98 -55.37
N PHE A 6 -3.58 3.83 -55.79
CA PHE A 6 -2.17 3.66 -56.16
C PHE A 6 -1.81 4.49 -57.38
N ASN A 7 -2.61 4.42 -58.44
CA ASN A 7 -2.38 5.21 -59.66
C ASN A 7 -2.50 6.72 -59.40
N THR A 8 -3.38 7.15 -58.49
CA THR A 8 -3.46 8.55 -58.06
C THR A 8 -2.27 8.97 -57.20
N MET A 9 -1.76 8.10 -56.30
CA MET A 9 -0.52 8.35 -55.54
C MET A 9 0.73 8.45 -56.43
N GLU A 10 0.89 7.54 -57.40
CA GLU A 10 1.95 7.56 -58.42
C GLU A 10 1.91 8.84 -59.26
N ALA A 11 0.70 9.27 -59.67
CA ALA A 11 0.50 10.54 -60.37
C ALA A 11 0.81 11.76 -59.48
N ASN A 12 0.45 11.71 -58.19
CA ASN A 12 0.74 12.78 -57.21
C ASN A 12 2.26 13.00 -57.02
N LYS A 13 3.06 11.92 -57.04
CA LYS A 13 4.52 11.97 -56.95
C LYS A 13 5.16 12.77 -58.11
N LYS A 14 4.47 12.87 -59.24
CA LYS A 14 4.92 13.57 -60.45
C LYS A 14 4.43 15.03 -60.55
N GLN A 15 3.41 15.47 -59.79
CA GLN A 15 2.74 16.76 -60.04
C GLN A 15 2.38 17.64 -58.82
N GLY A 16 2.54 17.19 -57.57
CA GLY A 16 2.54 18.10 -56.40
C GLY A 16 1.26 18.92 -56.12
N ALA A 17 0.09 18.50 -56.63
CA ALA A 17 -1.19 19.18 -56.39
C ALA A 17 -2.17 18.30 -55.60
N ALA A 18 -2.89 18.89 -54.63
CA ALA A 18 -3.97 18.23 -53.91
C ALA A 18 -5.23 18.17 -54.79
N ARG A 19 -5.66 16.97 -55.18
CA ARG A 19 -6.94 16.76 -55.88
C ARG A 19 -7.77 15.67 -55.20
N ARG A 20 -9.08 15.96 -55.11
CA ARG A 20 -10.16 15.20 -54.45
C ARG A 20 -10.41 13.89 -55.19
N VAL A 21 -10.53 12.77 -54.46
CA VAL A 21 -10.95 11.47 -55.04
C VAL A 21 -12.48 11.44 -55.05
N ASP A 22 -13.10 11.15 -56.19
CA ASP A 22 -14.56 11.00 -56.27
C ASP A 22 -14.99 9.70 -55.56
N ALA A 23 -16.08 9.75 -54.80
CA ALA A 23 -16.59 8.59 -54.04
C ALA A 23 -16.95 7.43 -54.98
N TYR A 24 -16.56 6.21 -54.60
CA TYR A 24 -16.82 5.02 -55.42
C TYR A 24 -18.34 4.77 -55.49
N PRO A 25 -18.95 4.58 -56.67
CA PRO A 25 -20.39 4.41 -56.79
C PRO A 25 -20.82 3.07 -56.17
N THR A 26 -21.79 3.11 -55.24
CA THR A 26 -22.34 1.91 -54.58
C THR A 26 -23.86 1.83 -54.67
N LEU A 27 -24.37 0.62 -54.91
CA LEU A 27 -25.81 0.35 -54.81
C LEU A 27 -26.21 0.13 -53.34
N PRO A 28 -27.32 0.73 -52.86
CA PRO A 28 -27.77 0.60 -51.46
C PRO A 28 -28.14 -0.83 -51.05
N VAL A 29 -28.35 -1.73 -52.02
CA VAL A 29 -28.62 -3.16 -51.80
C VAL A 29 -27.36 -3.92 -51.35
N LEU A 30 -26.17 -3.45 -51.72
CA LEU A 30 -24.89 -4.10 -51.43
C LEU A 30 -24.25 -3.55 -50.15
N LYS A 31 -24.92 -3.75 -49.02
CA LYS A 31 -24.49 -3.23 -47.70
C LYS A 31 -23.05 -3.61 -47.33
N ARG A 32 -22.61 -4.83 -47.63
CA ARG A 32 -21.24 -5.32 -47.35
C ARG A 32 -20.18 -4.61 -48.20
N THR A 33 -20.53 -4.23 -49.43
CA THR A 33 -19.63 -3.50 -50.33
C THR A 33 -19.52 -2.04 -49.91
N ALA A 34 -20.64 -1.42 -49.55
CA ALA A 34 -20.65 -0.05 -49.02
C ALA A 34 -19.80 0.08 -47.75
N THR A 35 -19.90 -0.86 -46.81
CA THR A 35 -19.08 -0.83 -45.58
C THR A 35 -17.58 -1.03 -45.85
N VAL A 36 -17.20 -1.91 -46.78
CA VAL A 36 -15.79 -2.07 -47.15
C VAL A 36 -15.24 -0.78 -47.78
N ILE A 37 -16.04 -0.08 -48.59
CA ILE A 37 -15.64 1.17 -49.22
C ILE A 37 -15.41 2.26 -48.16
N GLU A 38 -16.34 2.41 -47.21
CA GLU A 38 -16.18 3.34 -46.08
C GLU A 38 -14.90 3.07 -45.27
N LEU A 39 -14.53 1.79 -45.08
CA LEU A 39 -13.31 1.41 -44.36
C LEU A 39 -12.04 1.76 -45.15
N TYR A 40 -12.06 1.59 -46.47
CA TYR A 40 -10.94 1.95 -47.34
C TYR A 40 -10.78 3.47 -47.46
N GLU A 41 -11.87 4.23 -47.52
CA GLU A 41 -11.85 5.70 -47.46
C GLU A 41 -11.29 6.21 -46.11
N ALA A 42 -11.59 5.51 -45.01
CA ALA A 42 -11.00 5.82 -43.71
C ALA A 42 -9.49 5.55 -43.64
N LEU A 43 -9.01 4.53 -44.37
CA LEU A 43 -7.59 4.16 -44.45
C LEU A 43 -6.80 5.08 -45.41
N TYR A 44 -7.45 5.57 -46.46
CA TYR A 44 -6.89 6.43 -47.52
C TYR A 44 -7.69 7.74 -47.65
N PRO A 45 -7.61 8.64 -46.65
CA PRO A 45 -8.31 9.92 -46.68
C PRO A 45 -7.77 10.87 -47.76
N ASP A 46 -8.62 11.78 -48.25
CA ASP A 46 -8.25 12.84 -49.21
C ASP A 46 -7.12 13.77 -48.70
N ALA A 47 -7.00 13.92 -47.38
CA ALA A 47 -5.97 14.74 -46.75
C ALA A 47 -4.87 13.86 -46.12
N PRO A 48 -3.58 14.24 -46.25
CA PRO A 48 -2.47 13.46 -45.69
C PRO A 48 -2.59 13.38 -44.17
N MET A 49 -2.64 12.16 -43.63
CA MET A 49 -2.70 11.89 -42.19
C MET A 49 -1.68 10.82 -41.78
N PRO A 50 -1.13 10.90 -40.55
CA PRO A 50 -0.20 9.88 -40.05
C PRO A 50 -0.88 8.51 -40.00
N LEU A 51 -0.12 7.45 -40.32
CA LEU A 51 -0.62 6.07 -40.39
C LEU A 51 -1.38 5.65 -39.11
N HIS A 52 -0.86 6.06 -37.95
CA HIS A 52 -1.48 5.72 -36.68
C HIS A 52 -2.91 6.29 -36.54
N ALA A 53 -3.13 7.52 -37.00
CA ALA A 53 -4.46 8.14 -37.01
C ALA A 53 -5.41 7.51 -38.05
N ARG A 54 -4.88 7.08 -39.20
CA ARG A 54 -5.65 6.37 -40.24
C ARG A 54 -6.10 4.99 -39.76
N ALA A 55 -5.17 4.22 -39.18
CA ALA A 55 -5.45 2.92 -38.59
C ALA A 55 -6.50 3.01 -37.48
N ARG A 56 -6.43 4.03 -36.63
CA ARG A 56 -7.44 4.30 -35.60
C ARG A 56 -8.83 4.54 -36.18
N ARG A 57 -8.96 5.35 -37.25
CA ARG A 57 -10.27 5.59 -37.89
C ARG A 57 -10.90 4.30 -38.39
N VAL A 58 -10.11 3.44 -39.02
CA VAL A 58 -10.55 2.12 -39.49
C VAL A 58 -11.06 1.28 -38.32
N VAL A 59 -10.31 1.21 -37.22
CA VAL A 59 -10.68 0.43 -36.02
C VAL A 59 -11.94 0.98 -35.36
N SER A 60 -12.08 2.30 -35.26
CA SER A 60 -13.29 2.93 -34.70
C SER A 60 -14.55 2.63 -35.51
N ARG A 61 -14.43 2.60 -36.85
CA ARG A 61 -15.51 2.26 -37.76
C ARG A 61 -15.84 0.77 -37.73
N LEU A 62 -14.82 -0.10 -37.73
CA LEU A 62 -14.99 -1.54 -37.57
C LEU A 62 -15.70 -1.87 -36.24
N ALA A 63 -15.30 -1.23 -35.14
CA ALA A 63 -15.90 -1.44 -33.83
C ALA A 63 -17.37 -0.98 -33.75
N ALA A 64 -17.76 0.06 -34.51
CA ALA A 64 -19.14 0.52 -34.60
C ALA A 64 -20.05 -0.41 -35.43
N LEU A 65 -19.48 -1.10 -36.44
CA LEU A 65 -20.25 -1.89 -37.40
C LEU A 65 -20.52 -3.34 -36.94
N SER A 66 -19.75 -3.88 -36.00
CA SER A 66 -19.93 -5.25 -35.44
C SER A 66 -20.05 -6.38 -36.48
N LEU A 67 -19.49 -6.19 -37.68
CA LEU A 67 -19.56 -7.16 -38.79
C LEU A 67 -18.38 -8.16 -38.73
N PRO A 68 -18.59 -9.43 -39.14
CA PRO A 68 -17.50 -10.39 -39.32
C PRO A 68 -16.65 -9.99 -40.55
N TRP A 69 -15.58 -9.24 -40.29
CA TRP A 69 -14.59 -8.86 -41.31
C TRP A 69 -13.59 -10.00 -41.61
N GLU A 70 -13.60 -11.06 -40.79
CA GLU A 70 -12.80 -12.27 -40.99
C GLU A 70 -13.23 -13.06 -42.24
N ASP A 71 -14.49 -12.93 -42.66
CA ASP A 71 -15.05 -13.58 -43.85
C ASP A 71 -14.69 -12.84 -45.16
N LEU A 72 -13.92 -11.75 -45.11
CA LEU A 72 -13.52 -11.02 -46.31
C LEU A 72 -12.37 -11.75 -47.02
N PRO A 73 -12.31 -11.69 -48.37
CA PRO A 73 -11.17 -12.20 -49.11
C PRO A 73 -9.87 -11.57 -48.61
N ILE A 74 -8.81 -12.36 -48.50
CA ILE A 74 -7.56 -11.95 -47.84
C ILE A 74 -6.97 -10.66 -48.43
N GLY A 75 -7.06 -10.46 -49.74
CA GLY A 75 -6.57 -9.24 -50.41
C GLY A 75 -7.36 -7.99 -50.06
N VAL A 76 -8.61 -8.12 -49.63
CA VAL A 76 -9.45 -7.01 -49.14
C VAL A 76 -9.29 -6.83 -47.63
N ALA A 77 -9.11 -7.92 -46.88
CA ALA A 77 -8.98 -7.88 -45.43
C ALA A 77 -7.58 -7.49 -44.93
N LEU A 78 -6.52 -7.66 -45.74
CA LEU A 78 -5.13 -7.45 -45.32
C LEU A 78 -4.84 -6.02 -44.81
N PRO A 79 -5.25 -4.93 -45.49
CA PRO A 79 -5.00 -3.57 -44.99
C PRO A 79 -5.78 -3.27 -43.71
N LEU A 80 -6.97 -3.87 -43.57
CA LEU A 80 -7.80 -3.76 -42.35
C LEU A 80 -7.13 -4.52 -41.18
N LYS A 81 -6.60 -5.73 -41.44
CA LYS A 81 -5.79 -6.50 -40.46
C LYS A 81 -4.56 -5.72 -40.02
N TYR A 82 -3.89 -5.05 -40.96
CA TYR A 82 -2.73 -4.22 -40.66
C TYR A 82 -3.10 -3.00 -39.81
N ALA A 83 -4.22 -2.33 -40.11
CA ALA A 83 -4.74 -1.25 -39.27
C ALA A 83 -5.02 -1.73 -37.83
N VAL A 84 -5.66 -2.89 -37.67
CA VAL A 84 -5.88 -3.52 -36.36
C VAL A 84 -4.54 -3.80 -35.68
N TYR A 85 -3.58 -4.45 -36.36
CA TYR A 85 -2.24 -4.74 -35.83
C TYR A 85 -1.50 -3.49 -35.34
N MET A 86 -1.52 -2.41 -36.13
CA MET A 86 -0.90 -1.14 -35.79
C MET A 86 -1.50 -0.56 -34.50
N THR A 87 -2.83 -0.57 -34.37
CA THR A 87 -3.50 -0.13 -33.14
C THR A 87 -3.28 -1.09 -31.95
N THR A 88 -3.02 -2.38 -32.19
CA THR A 88 -2.67 -3.35 -31.14
C THR A 88 -1.31 -3.01 -30.51
N HIS A 89 -0.31 -2.70 -31.33
CA HIS A 89 1.05 -2.44 -30.87
C HIS A 89 1.25 -1.00 -30.37
N PHE A 90 0.56 -0.05 -30.98
CA PHE A 90 0.59 1.36 -30.61
C PHE A 90 -0.85 1.78 -30.34
N PRO A 91 -1.42 1.58 -29.15
CA PRO A 91 -2.76 2.05 -28.85
C PRO A 91 -2.76 3.53 -28.44
N ASP A 92 -3.76 4.28 -28.88
CA ASP A 92 -4.05 5.60 -28.32
C ASP A 92 -4.72 5.48 -26.95
N ALA A 93 -4.59 6.50 -26.10
CA ALA A 93 -5.16 6.52 -24.75
C ALA A 93 -6.71 6.55 -24.70
N ALA A 94 -7.38 6.82 -25.82
CA ALA A 94 -8.83 7.07 -25.89
C ALA A 94 -9.60 5.97 -26.65
N LEU A 95 -9.19 4.70 -26.49
CA LEU A 95 -9.90 3.56 -27.10
C LEU A 95 -11.20 3.24 -26.35
N CYS A 96 -12.28 3.02 -27.10
CA CYS A 96 -13.56 2.59 -26.55
C CYS A 96 -13.58 1.08 -26.22
N PRO A 97 -14.50 0.59 -25.36
CA PRO A 97 -14.52 -0.82 -24.98
C PRO A 97 -14.65 -1.80 -26.14
N ASN A 98 -15.43 -1.44 -27.17
CA ASN A 98 -15.59 -2.25 -28.38
C ASN A 98 -14.31 -2.28 -29.22
N GLU A 99 -13.55 -1.18 -29.26
CA GLU A 99 -12.26 -1.10 -29.95
C GLU A 99 -11.21 -1.96 -29.24
N CYS A 100 -11.14 -1.90 -27.91
CA CYS A 100 -10.25 -2.77 -27.12
C CYS A 100 -10.54 -4.26 -27.32
N ARG A 101 -11.83 -4.65 -27.46
CA ARG A 101 -12.22 -6.03 -27.80
C ARG A 101 -11.77 -6.43 -29.21
N LEU A 102 -11.99 -5.56 -30.20
CA LEU A 102 -11.59 -5.79 -31.60
C LEU A 102 -10.07 -5.95 -31.74
N VAL A 103 -9.31 -5.10 -31.06
CA VAL A 103 -7.84 -5.06 -31.10
C VAL A 103 -7.23 -6.14 -30.18
N ASN A 104 -8.07 -6.91 -29.47
CA ASN A 104 -7.70 -7.89 -28.47
C ASN A 104 -6.79 -7.31 -27.36
N ARG A 105 -7.04 -6.06 -26.94
CA ARG A 105 -6.33 -5.35 -25.87
C ARG A 105 -7.24 -5.12 -24.66
N ALA A 106 -7.77 -6.21 -24.11
CA ALA A 106 -8.63 -6.17 -22.93
C ALA A 106 -7.89 -5.70 -21.64
N ASP A 107 -6.56 -5.64 -21.66
CA ASP A 107 -5.73 -5.01 -20.63
C ASP A 107 -5.93 -3.50 -20.51
N LEU A 108 -6.40 -2.83 -21.57
CA LEU A 108 -6.67 -1.39 -21.59
C LEU A 108 -8.07 -1.02 -21.06
N LEU A 109 -8.94 -2.02 -20.81
CA LEU A 109 -10.30 -1.79 -20.33
C LEU A 109 -10.32 -1.39 -18.85
N ALA A 110 -11.14 -0.39 -18.52
CA ALA A 110 -11.34 0.06 -17.14
C ALA A 110 -12.23 -0.89 -16.30
N GLU A 111 -13.14 -1.62 -16.94
CA GLU A 111 -14.21 -2.36 -16.25
C GLU A 111 -14.19 -3.86 -16.58
N HIS A 112 -13.64 -4.66 -15.67
CA HIS A 112 -13.90 -6.09 -15.57
C HIS A 112 -13.87 -6.53 -14.12
N GLU A 113 -14.70 -7.51 -13.76
CA GLU A 113 -14.62 -8.17 -12.46
C GLU A 113 -13.20 -8.71 -12.25
N VAL A 114 -12.59 -8.36 -11.12
CA VAL A 114 -11.27 -8.88 -10.74
C VAL A 114 -11.49 -10.31 -10.26
N PRO A 115 -10.90 -11.33 -10.91
CA PRO A 115 -10.94 -12.67 -10.37
C PRO A 115 -10.28 -12.66 -9.00
N PRO A 116 -10.90 -13.29 -7.98
CA PRO A 116 -10.32 -13.32 -6.66
C PRO A 116 -8.93 -13.96 -6.72
N CYS A 117 -8.01 -13.44 -5.91
CA CYS A 117 -6.69 -14.02 -5.82
C CYS A 117 -6.76 -15.40 -5.17
N ALA A 118 -6.78 -16.44 -6.01
CA ALA A 118 -6.42 -17.78 -5.59
C ALA A 118 -4.93 -17.78 -5.22
N LEU A 119 -4.63 -17.80 -3.92
CA LEU A 119 -3.32 -18.26 -3.46
C LEU A 119 -3.18 -19.75 -3.85
N PRO A 120 -1.95 -20.24 -4.09
CA PRO A 120 -1.74 -21.66 -4.37
C PRO A 120 -2.42 -22.51 -3.29
N LEU A 121 -3.33 -23.39 -3.70
CA LEU A 121 -3.91 -24.40 -2.82
C LEU A 121 -2.77 -25.34 -2.40
N ILE A 122 -2.40 -25.29 -1.12
CA ILE A 122 -1.46 -26.25 -0.54
C ILE A 122 -2.28 -27.46 -0.09
N ASP A 123 -1.71 -28.65 -0.28
CA ASP A 123 -2.24 -29.90 0.25
C ASP A 123 -2.67 -29.75 1.71
N LYS A 124 -3.98 -29.89 1.94
CA LYS A 124 -4.65 -29.76 3.24
C LYS A 124 -4.05 -30.71 4.29
N ASP A 125 -3.55 -31.86 3.84
CA ASP A 125 -3.10 -32.95 4.71
C ASP A 125 -1.85 -32.63 5.55
N SER A 126 -1.08 -31.59 5.20
CA SER A 126 0.10 -31.16 5.97
C SER A 126 -0.19 -30.08 7.04
N LEU A 127 -1.37 -29.45 7.00
CA LEU A 127 -1.74 -28.29 7.84
C LEU A 127 -2.66 -28.65 9.02
N ASP A 128 -3.45 -29.72 8.90
CA ASP A 128 -4.53 -30.03 9.85
C ASP A 128 -4.05 -30.52 11.23
N ALA A 129 -2.80 -30.97 11.37
CA ALA A 129 -2.27 -31.46 12.66
C ALA A 129 -1.80 -30.35 13.64
N SER A 130 -1.86 -29.06 13.28
CA SER A 130 -1.24 -27.97 14.08
C SER A 130 -2.13 -26.77 14.44
N ARG A 131 -3.43 -26.82 14.16
CA ARG A 131 -4.34 -25.67 14.27
C ARG A 131 -4.60 -25.16 15.70
N ASP A 132 -4.37 -25.96 16.74
CA ASP A 132 -4.68 -25.58 18.13
C ASP A 132 -3.74 -24.51 18.74
N ASN A 133 -2.66 -24.12 18.06
CA ASN A 133 -1.75 -23.06 18.51
C ASN A 133 -1.11 -22.26 17.35
N ASP A 134 -1.91 -21.97 16.33
CA ASP A 134 -1.46 -21.24 15.14
C ASP A 134 -1.37 -19.72 15.39
N ASP A 135 -0.15 -19.17 15.32
CA ASP A 135 0.15 -17.75 15.49
C ASP A 135 -0.05 -16.91 14.20
N GLY A 136 -0.46 -17.54 13.10
CA GLY A 136 -0.79 -16.91 11.82
C GLY A 136 0.42 -16.55 10.95
N PHE A 137 1.64 -16.84 11.38
CA PHE A 137 2.84 -16.55 10.58
C PHE A 137 3.00 -17.47 9.38
N THR A 138 2.47 -18.70 9.45
CA THR A 138 2.41 -19.64 8.32
C THR A 138 1.65 -19.01 7.15
N ASP A 139 0.46 -18.47 7.40
CA ASP A 139 -0.37 -17.78 6.41
C ASP A 139 0.36 -16.59 5.78
N VAL A 140 1.06 -15.79 6.59
CA VAL A 140 1.82 -14.63 6.10
C VAL A 140 2.94 -15.05 5.16
N VAL A 141 3.72 -16.07 5.52
CA VAL A 141 4.81 -16.57 4.68
C VAL A 141 4.23 -17.03 3.35
N LEU A 142 3.12 -17.77 3.34
CA LEU A 142 2.49 -18.24 2.11
C LEU A 142 1.97 -17.10 1.24
N ALA A 143 1.24 -16.14 1.83
CA ALA A 143 0.64 -15.03 1.11
C ALA A 143 1.67 -14.01 0.59
N SER A 144 2.81 -13.87 1.28
CA SER A 144 3.76 -12.77 1.05
C SER A 144 5.12 -13.23 0.51
N GLN A 145 5.41 -14.53 0.41
CA GLN A 145 6.65 -15.04 -0.18
C GLN A 145 6.95 -14.47 -1.58
N PRO A 146 5.96 -14.27 -2.48
CA PRO A 146 6.23 -13.69 -3.80
C PRO A 146 6.80 -12.26 -3.77
N LEU A 147 6.58 -11.49 -2.70
CA LEU A 147 7.15 -10.14 -2.52
C LEU A 147 8.67 -10.19 -2.28
N PHE A 148 9.19 -11.29 -1.73
CA PHE A 148 10.60 -11.44 -1.35
C PHE A 148 11.21 -12.71 -1.96
N PRO A 149 11.40 -12.78 -3.29
CA PRO A 149 11.86 -14.00 -3.95
C PRO A 149 13.35 -14.30 -3.72
N LYS A 150 14.17 -13.28 -3.43
CA LYS A 150 15.64 -13.40 -3.34
C LYS A 150 16.13 -13.94 -1.99
N ASP A 151 15.34 -13.85 -0.94
CA ASP A 151 15.75 -14.20 0.42
C ASP A 151 14.59 -14.75 1.26
N GLN A 152 14.90 -15.19 2.47
CA GLN A 152 13.94 -15.74 3.43
C GLN A 152 13.73 -14.80 4.61
N ARG A 153 13.73 -13.47 4.37
CA ARG A 153 13.62 -12.47 5.44
C ARG A 153 12.34 -12.63 6.27
N LEU A 154 11.22 -12.99 5.65
CA LEU A 154 9.96 -13.24 6.34
C LEU A 154 10.06 -14.36 7.38
N LYS A 155 10.72 -15.48 7.06
CA LYS A 155 10.93 -16.58 8.01
C LYS A 155 11.71 -16.13 9.25
N GLU A 156 12.70 -15.25 9.06
CA GLU A 156 13.47 -14.68 10.16
C GLU A 156 12.62 -13.71 11.01
N VAL A 157 11.78 -12.88 10.39
CA VAL A 157 10.83 -12.00 11.10
C VAL A 157 9.86 -12.84 11.94
N CYS A 158 9.27 -13.88 11.36
CA CYS A 158 8.41 -14.84 12.07
C CYS A 158 9.16 -15.46 13.26
N ARG A 159 10.43 -15.85 13.08
CA ARG A 159 11.25 -16.39 14.17
C ARG A 159 11.52 -15.37 15.28
N LEU A 160 11.67 -14.09 14.95
CA LEU A 160 11.94 -13.03 15.93
C LEU A 160 10.69 -12.61 16.71
N LEU A 161 9.52 -12.65 16.06
CA LEU A 161 8.23 -12.21 16.60
C LEU A 161 7.34 -13.35 17.14
N ARG A 162 7.75 -14.61 17.01
CA ARG A 162 7.01 -15.74 17.58
C ARG A 162 6.90 -15.63 19.11
N SER A 163 5.69 -15.80 19.63
CA SER A 163 5.39 -15.79 21.07
C SER A 163 4.80 -17.11 21.58
N ASN A 164 4.36 -18.00 20.69
CA ASN A 164 3.64 -19.25 21.02
C ASN A 164 4.51 -20.46 21.37
N LYS A 165 5.83 -20.37 21.22
CA LYS A 165 6.78 -21.48 21.43
C LYS A 165 7.66 -21.23 22.65
N PRO A 166 8.04 -22.29 23.41
CA PRO A 166 8.93 -22.16 24.55
C PRO A 166 10.28 -21.56 24.14
N MET A 167 10.84 -20.74 25.02
CA MET A 167 12.10 -20.03 24.79
C MET A 167 13.30 -20.91 25.12
N LEU A 168 14.48 -20.55 24.61
CA LEU A 168 15.74 -21.21 25.01
C LEU A 168 16.39 -20.40 26.15
N LEU A 169 16.61 -21.05 27.29
CA LEU A 169 17.23 -20.46 28.47
C LEU A 169 18.70 -20.90 28.54
N LYS A 170 19.60 -19.91 28.53
CA LYS A 170 21.03 -20.11 28.76
C LYS A 170 21.40 -19.40 30.05
N VAL A 171 21.91 -20.15 31.02
CA VAL A 171 22.41 -19.65 32.31
C VAL A 171 23.80 -20.24 32.50
N GLN A 172 24.77 -19.41 32.84
CA GLN A 172 26.12 -19.86 33.16
C GLN A 172 26.11 -20.35 34.62
N ARG A 173 26.51 -21.60 34.82
CA ARG A 173 26.69 -22.17 36.16
C ARG A 173 28.16 -22.01 36.55
N GLU A 174 28.42 -21.21 37.56
CA GLU A 174 29.74 -21.09 38.15
C GLU A 174 29.92 -22.12 39.27
N ALA A 175 31.17 -22.49 39.57
CA ALA A 175 31.47 -23.55 40.53
C ALA A 175 31.00 -23.25 41.96
N HIS A 176 30.79 -21.97 42.30
CA HIS A 176 30.33 -21.52 43.61
C HIS A 176 28.80 -21.41 43.73
N HIS A 177 28.05 -21.54 42.63
CA HIS A 177 26.59 -21.47 42.68
C HIS A 177 26.00 -22.77 43.25
N SER A 178 25.18 -22.64 44.30
CA SER A 178 24.34 -23.73 44.78
C SER A 178 23.23 -24.04 43.76
N ASP A 179 22.57 -25.19 43.87
CA ASP A 179 21.43 -25.51 43.00
C ASP A 179 20.27 -24.49 43.18
N ALA A 180 20.10 -23.95 44.38
CA ALA A 180 19.13 -22.89 44.66
C ALA A 180 19.50 -21.56 43.95
N ASP A 181 20.78 -21.21 43.92
CA ASP A 181 21.26 -20.02 43.20
C ASP A 181 21.11 -20.18 41.69
N VAL A 182 21.35 -21.38 41.17
CA VAL A 182 21.11 -21.68 39.76
C VAL A 182 19.62 -21.54 39.41
N LEU A 183 18.72 -22.01 40.27
CA LEU A 183 17.27 -21.85 40.08
C LEU A 183 16.83 -20.38 40.15
N SER A 184 17.37 -19.59 41.08
CA SER A 184 17.05 -18.16 41.18
C SER A 184 17.55 -17.40 39.95
N LEU A 185 18.77 -17.69 39.47
CA LEU A 185 19.31 -17.15 38.22
C LEU A 185 18.48 -17.58 37.00
N GLN A 186 18.01 -18.83 36.96
CA GLN A 186 17.10 -19.32 35.92
C GLN A 186 15.78 -18.55 35.92
N GLN A 187 15.14 -18.35 37.08
CA GLN A 187 13.89 -17.59 37.20
C GLN A 187 14.06 -16.11 36.83
N ALA A 188 15.13 -15.46 37.32
CA ALA A 188 15.43 -14.06 36.99
C ALA A 188 15.67 -13.87 35.48
N ARG A 189 16.43 -14.79 34.86
CA ARG A 189 16.69 -14.74 33.42
C ARG A 189 15.46 -15.09 32.59
N LEU A 190 14.66 -16.05 33.04
CA LEU A 190 13.39 -16.42 32.41
C LEU A 190 12.40 -15.25 32.41
N LEU A 191 12.30 -14.52 33.53
CA LEU A 191 11.45 -13.34 33.63
C LEU A 191 11.80 -12.27 32.57
N LEU A 192 13.10 -12.01 32.34
CA LEU A 192 13.54 -11.08 31.29
C LEU A 192 13.12 -11.56 29.89
N LEU A 193 13.23 -12.86 29.61
CA LEU A 193 12.79 -13.44 28.35
C LEU A 193 11.25 -13.39 28.21
N CYS A 194 10.51 -13.62 29.29
CA CYS A 194 9.05 -13.53 29.34
C CYS A 194 8.57 -12.10 29.10
N LYS A 195 9.19 -11.08 29.69
CA LYS A 195 8.90 -9.65 29.40
C LYS A 195 8.97 -9.37 27.91
N ARG A 196 9.98 -9.90 27.22
CA ARG A 196 10.06 -9.82 25.76
C ARG A 196 8.90 -10.54 25.09
N SER A 197 8.68 -11.83 25.39
CA SER A 197 7.64 -12.65 24.74
C SER A 197 6.25 -12.00 24.83
N MET A 198 5.92 -11.49 26.03
CA MET A 198 4.66 -10.79 26.32
C MET A 198 4.46 -9.51 25.48
N SER A 199 5.54 -8.87 25.02
CA SER A 199 5.47 -7.62 24.25
C SER A 199 5.31 -7.84 22.74
N LEU A 200 5.55 -9.05 22.23
CA LEU A 200 5.61 -9.33 20.79
C LEU A 200 4.24 -9.30 20.10
N SER A 201 3.14 -9.49 20.84
CA SER A 201 1.79 -9.60 20.27
C SER A 201 1.39 -8.38 19.44
N VAL A 202 1.79 -7.16 19.84
CA VAL A 202 1.50 -5.93 19.07
C VAL A 202 2.17 -5.99 17.70
N ALA A 203 3.46 -6.30 17.66
CA ALA A 203 4.22 -6.44 16.42
C ALA A 203 3.73 -7.61 15.56
N ARG A 204 3.32 -8.73 16.17
CA ARG A 204 2.69 -9.84 15.46
C ARG A 204 1.44 -9.36 14.73
N GLY A 205 0.55 -8.62 15.40
CA GLY A 205 -0.65 -8.04 14.80
C GLY A 205 -0.36 -7.11 13.62
N MET A 206 0.77 -6.37 13.65
CA MET A 206 1.22 -5.56 12.51
C MET A 206 1.58 -6.44 11.30
N VAL A 207 2.29 -7.55 11.51
CA VAL A 207 2.75 -8.43 10.42
C VAL A 207 1.64 -9.34 9.89
N THR A 208 0.80 -9.90 10.77
CA THR A 208 -0.26 -10.84 10.38
C THR A 208 -1.54 -10.17 9.91
N LEU A 209 -1.55 -8.84 9.74
CA LEU A 209 -2.73 -8.09 9.33
C LEU A 209 -3.32 -8.62 8.02
N GLY A 210 -4.59 -9.03 8.02
CA GLY A 210 -5.30 -9.51 6.84
C GLY A 210 -4.64 -10.73 6.18
N SER A 211 -3.94 -11.57 6.94
CA SER A 211 -3.27 -12.78 6.42
C SER A 211 -4.24 -13.93 6.18
N LEU A 212 -5.38 -13.94 6.89
CA LEU A 212 -6.39 -14.97 6.77
C LEU A 212 -7.30 -14.67 5.58
N THR A 213 -7.12 -15.41 4.48
CA THR A 213 -7.94 -15.29 3.27
C THR A 213 -9.14 -16.22 3.31
N ALA A 214 -10.34 -15.68 3.10
CA ALA A 214 -11.63 -16.38 3.07
C ALA A 214 -11.72 -17.58 2.11
N GLN A 215 -10.80 -17.71 1.15
CA GLN A 215 -10.85 -18.72 0.08
C GLN A 215 -10.21 -20.07 0.43
N GLN A 216 -9.60 -20.22 1.61
CA GLN A 216 -9.00 -21.51 2.02
C GLN A 216 -10.03 -22.53 2.53
N SER A 217 -11.31 -22.20 2.57
CA SER A 217 -12.38 -23.11 2.97
C SER A 217 -13.57 -23.03 2.02
N SER A 218 -13.93 -24.18 1.43
CA SER A 218 -15.14 -24.38 0.62
C SER A 218 -16.44 -24.23 1.42
N ALA A 219 -16.34 -24.15 2.75
CA ALA A 219 -17.38 -23.65 3.63
C ALA A 219 -16.99 -22.24 4.09
N SER A 220 -17.96 -21.32 4.17
CA SER A 220 -17.77 -19.96 4.72
C SER A 220 -16.73 -19.97 5.85
N PRO A 221 -15.66 -19.15 5.79
CA PRO A 221 -14.53 -19.19 6.74
C PRO A 221 -14.90 -18.87 8.20
N TYR A 222 -16.19 -18.65 8.51
CA TYR A 222 -16.70 -18.27 9.82
C TYR A 222 -17.59 -19.35 10.47
N THR A 223 -17.39 -20.63 10.16
CA THR A 223 -18.00 -21.73 10.94
C THR A 223 -17.13 -22.11 12.16
N ALA A 224 -15.81 -21.99 12.05
CA ALA A 224 -14.86 -22.31 13.12
C ALA A 224 -14.46 -21.07 13.94
N ARG A 225 -14.16 -21.28 15.22
CA ARG A 225 -13.61 -20.26 16.13
C ARG A 225 -12.14 -20.01 15.78
N LEU A 226 -11.71 -18.75 15.75
CA LEU A 226 -10.30 -18.40 15.70
C LEU A 226 -9.69 -18.56 17.09
N SER A 227 -8.78 -19.52 17.23
CA SER A 227 -8.04 -19.76 18.47
C SER A 227 -7.03 -18.64 18.70
N ILE A 228 -7.05 -18.06 19.91
CA ILE A 228 -6.01 -17.13 20.35
C ILE A 228 -4.76 -17.98 20.67
N PRO A 229 -3.58 -17.69 20.09
CA PRO A 229 -2.37 -18.48 20.32
C PRO A 229 -1.98 -18.50 21.79
N GLN A 230 -1.51 -19.63 22.29
CA GLN A 230 -1.04 -19.71 23.68
C GLN A 230 0.21 -18.86 23.86
N LEU A 231 0.37 -18.25 25.04
CA LEU A 231 1.56 -17.47 25.41
C LEU A 231 2.33 -18.20 26.51
N PRO A 232 3.13 -19.24 26.18
CA PRO A 232 3.81 -20.03 27.20
C PRO A 232 4.91 -19.22 27.89
N LEU A 233 4.74 -18.96 29.18
CA LEU A 233 5.78 -18.37 30.06
C LEU A 233 6.79 -19.44 30.51
N THR A 234 7.30 -20.20 29.54
CA THR A 234 8.15 -21.36 29.78
C THR A 234 9.40 -21.35 28.89
N ALA A 235 10.48 -21.92 29.40
CA ALA A 235 11.72 -22.07 28.64
C ALA A 235 12.35 -23.45 28.82
N ARG A 236 13.09 -23.87 27.79
CA ARG A 236 13.93 -25.06 27.81
C ARG A 236 15.35 -24.67 28.19
N VAL A 237 15.90 -25.30 29.22
CA VAL A 237 17.28 -25.09 29.66
C VAL A 237 18.25 -25.68 28.64
N SER A 238 19.23 -24.90 28.22
CA SER A 238 20.27 -25.33 27.28
C SER A 238 21.08 -26.49 27.86
N GLY A 239 21.27 -27.56 27.08
CA GLY A 239 21.99 -28.77 27.48
C GLY A 239 21.07 -29.89 27.95
N THR A 240 20.22 -29.64 28.96
CA THR A 240 19.31 -30.66 29.52
C THR A 240 17.95 -30.72 28.82
N ASN A 241 17.56 -29.69 28.09
CA ASN A 241 16.22 -29.51 27.51
C ASN A 241 15.07 -29.56 28.54
N ALA A 242 15.38 -29.46 29.84
CA ALA A 242 14.38 -29.44 30.90
C ALA A 242 13.46 -28.21 30.76
N LYS A 243 12.15 -28.40 30.95
CA LYS A 243 11.16 -27.32 30.90
C LYS A 243 11.11 -26.62 32.25
N THR A 244 11.36 -25.31 32.24
CA THR A 244 11.22 -24.42 33.39
C THR A 244 10.03 -23.51 33.15
N VAL A 245 9.16 -23.38 34.14
CA VAL A 245 7.99 -22.49 34.12
C VAL A 245 8.31 -21.28 35.00
N LEU A 246 7.95 -20.09 34.54
CA LEU A 246 8.10 -18.87 35.33
C LEU A 246 7.19 -18.96 36.56
N ASP A 247 7.73 -18.69 37.74
CA ASP A 247 6.89 -18.52 38.93
C ASP A 247 6.17 -17.17 38.88
N ILE A 248 4.84 -17.23 38.85
CA ILE A 248 3.95 -16.06 38.71
C ILE A 248 3.23 -15.76 40.04
N SER A 249 3.44 -16.55 41.09
CA SER A 249 2.76 -16.41 42.38
C SER A 249 2.87 -14.99 42.97
N GLY A 250 4.03 -14.35 42.78
CA GLY A 250 4.31 -12.97 43.23
C GLY A 250 3.78 -11.84 42.32
N TYR A 251 3.18 -12.13 41.17
CA TYR A 251 2.70 -11.13 40.23
C TYR A 251 1.19 -11.21 40.04
N LYS A 252 0.48 -10.13 40.35
CA LYS A 252 -0.95 -9.98 40.00
C LYS A 252 -1.07 -9.58 38.53
N GLU A 253 -1.94 -10.26 37.80
CA GLU A 253 -2.40 -9.86 36.44
C GLU A 253 -1.31 -9.64 35.38
N ILE A 254 -0.15 -10.30 35.54
CA ILE A 254 1.01 -10.05 34.67
C ILE A 254 0.71 -10.34 33.18
N THR A 255 -0.24 -11.26 32.91
CA THR A 255 -0.62 -11.77 31.59
C THR A 255 -1.80 -11.06 30.96
N HIS A 256 -2.59 -10.26 31.70
CA HIS A 256 -3.85 -9.68 31.20
C HIS A 256 -3.65 -8.79 29.95
N TRP A 257 -2.82 -7.75 30.02
CA TRP A 257 -2.49 -6.90 28.86
C TRP A 257 -1.79 -7.64 27.71
N PRO A 258 -0.80 -8.51 27.97
CA PRO A 258 -0.22 -9.37 26.94
C PRO A 258 -1.27 -10.23 26.20
N GLN A 259 -2.24 -10.81 26.92
CA GLN A 259 -3.35 -11.57 26.33
C GLN A 259 -4.33 -10.68 25.58
N PHE A 260 -4.63 -9.48 26.08
CA PHE A 260 -5.40 -8.48 25.35
C PHE A 260 -4.75 -8.17 23.98
N HIS A 261 -3.45 -7.87 23.96
CA HIS A 261 -2.73 -7.65 22.69
C HIS A 261 -2.68 -8.89 21.79
N ASN A 262 -2.62 -10.08 22.37
CA ASN A 262 -2.66 -11.37 21.67
C ASN A 262 -4.02 -11.57 20.97
N GLY A 263 -5.12 -11.22 21.65
CA GLY A 263 -6.47 -11.20 21.11
C GLY A 263 -6.63 -10.21 19.96
N VAL A 264 -6.16 -8.97 20.11
CA VAL A 264 -6.19 -7.95 19.04
C VAL A 264 -5.46 -8.48 17.81
N ALA A 265 -4.24 -8.98 17.98
CA ALA A 265 -3.45 -9.53 16.87
C ALA A 265 -4.12 -10.71 16.17
N THR A 266 -4.91 -11.51 16.89
CA THR A 266 -5.70 -12.62 16.32
C THR A 266 -6.85 -12.10 15.46
N ALA A 267 -7.60 -11.11 15.95
CA ALA A 267 -8.67 -10.47 15.16
C ALA A 267 -8.14 -9.73 13.92
N LEU A 268 -6.97 -9.09 14.02
CA LEU A 268 -6.36 -8.36 12.91
C LEU A 268 -5.94 -9.26 11.73
N ARG A 269 -5.87 -10.59 11.91
CA ARG A 269 -5.65 -11.55 10.82
C ARG A 269 -6.77 -11.53 9.79
N LEU A 270 -7.99 -11.15 10.19
CA LEU A 270 -9.15 -11.04 9.31
C LEU A 270 -8.96 -9.92 8.28
N SER A 271 -9.50 -10.14 7.08
CA SER A 271 -9.61 -9.10 6.05
C SER A 271 -10.76 -8.14 6.38
N PRO A 272 -10.68 -6.84 6.10
CA PRO A 272 -11.79 -5.90 6.32
C PRO A 272 -13.03 -6.21 5.47
N HIS A 273 -12.85 -6.89 4.33
CA HIS A 273 -13.95 -7.27 3.43
C HIS A 273 -14.79 -8.42 4.00
N ASP A 274 -14.27 -9.11 5.00
CA ASP A 274 -14.92 -10.23 5.64
C ASP A 274 -16.05 -9.71 6.52
N ARG A 275 -17.28 -10.19 6.29
CA ARG A 275 -18.43 -9.85 7.13
C ARG A 275 -18.61 -10.90 8.21
N VAL A 276 -18.40 -10.49 9.46
CA VAL A 276 -18.55 -11.33 10.64
C VAL A 276 -19.99 -11.21 11.19
N THR A 277 -20.58 -12.34 11.61
CA THR A 277 -21.91 -12.36 12.24
C THR A 277 -21.82 -12.19 13.76
N VAL A 278 -22.86 -11.60 14.38
CA VAL A 278 -22.95 -11.43 15.84
C VAL A 278 -22.83 -12.77 16.58
N GLN A 279 -23.48 -13.81 16.06
CA GLN A 279 -23.43 -15.16 16.65
C GLN A 279 -22.01 -15.74 16.65
N TRP A 280 -21.23 -15.48 15.60
CA TRP A 280 -19.83 -15.89 15.55
C TRP A 280 -18.97 -15.13 16.55
N VAL A 281 -19.19 -13.82 16.73
CA VAL A 281 -18.47 -13.05 17.77
C VAL A 281 -18.79 -13.61 19.18
N LEU A 282 -20.07 -13.91 19.44
CA LEU A 282 -20.50 -14.49 20.71
C LEU A 282 -19.97 -15.91 20.95
N SER A 283 -19.69 -16.69 19.90
CA SER A 283 -19.08 -18.03 20.05
C SER A 283 -17.63 -17.97 20.55
N HIS A 284 -16.97 -16.81 20.43
CA HIS A 284 -15.61 -16.59 20.94
C HIS A 284 -15.59 -16.24 22.43
N GLN A 285 -16.75 -15.96 23.04
CA GLN A 285 -16.84 -15.62 24.45
C GLN A 285 -16.37 -16.80 25.32
N PRO A 286 -15.39 -16.62 26.22
CA PRO A 286 -15.01 -17.63 27.20
C PRO A 286 -16.20 -17.99 28.09
N LYS A 287 -16.33 -19.28 28.42
CA LYS A 287 -17.34 -19.76 29.37
C LYS A 287 -16.68 -19.98 30.73
N PRO A 288 -17.34 -19.61 31.84
CA PRO A 288 -16.82 -19.93 33.16
C PRO A 288 -16.74 -21.44 33.32
N ASN A 289 -15.60 -21.93 33.82
CA ASN A 289 -15.43 -23.34 34.15
C ASN A 289 -16.14 -23.64 35.48
N ALA A 290 -16.62 -24.87 35.65
CA ALA A 290 -17.23 -25.31 36.91
C ALA A 290 -16.18 -25.54 38.03
N ASP A 291 -14.90 -25.61 37.67
CA ASP A 291 -13.79 -25.81 38.59
C ASP A 291 -13.40 -24.49 39.25
N GLU A 292 -13.58 -24.37 40.57
CA GLU A 292 -13.26 -23.17 41.35
C GLU A 292 -11.78 -23.08 41.79
N SER A 293 -10.89 -23.87 41.20
CA SER A 293 -9.45 -23.80 41.52
C SER A 293 -8.85 -22.44 41.12
N ASP A 294 -7.90 -21.93 41.90
CA ASP A 294 -7.19 -20.66 41.62
C ASP A 294 -6.58 -20.63 40.21
N GLU A 295 -6.13 -21.77 39.69
CA GLU A 295 -5.58 -21.89 38.34
C GLU A 295 -6.68 -21.79 37.26
N ALA A 296 -7.83 -22.43 37.46
CA ALA A 296 -8.96 -22.36 36.54
C ALA A 296 -9.55 -20.94 36.46
N VAL A 297 -9.64 -20.24 37.60
CA VAL A 297 -10.07 -18.83 37.64
C VAL A 297 -9.13 -17.95 36.85
N ARG A 298 -7.81 -18.08 37.07
CA ARG A 298 -6.79 -17.32 36.31
C ARG A 298 -6.87 -17.58 34.80
N LEU A 299 -7.00 -18.84 34.39
CA LEU A 299 -7.12 -19.20 32.97
C LEU A 299 -8.39 -18.60 32.33
N TYR A 300 -9.49 -18.53 33.09
CA TYR A 300 -10.70 -17.86 32.64
C TYR A 300 -10.52 -16.35 32.49
N GLU A 301 -9.90 -15.68 33.47
CA GLU A 301 -9.57 -14.25 33.40
C GLU A 301 -8.64 -13.92 32.22
N GLU A 302 -7.60 -14.74 31.99
CA GLU A 302 -6.72 -14.61 30.83
C GLU A 302 -7.46 -14.78 29.49
N ALA A 303 -8.39 -15.74 29.42
CA ALA A 303 -9.23 -15.93 28.25
C ALA A 303 -10.18 -14.74 28.02
N CYS A 304 -10.72 -14.15 29.09
CA CYS A 304 -11.53 -12.93 29.04
C CYS A 304 -10.73 -11.74 28.53
N ALA A 305 -9.50 -11.53 29.04
CA ALA A 305 -8.59 -10.50 28.56
C ALA A 305 -8.26 -10.69 27.07
N GLY A 306 -8.02 -11.93 26.63
CA GLY A 306 -7.84 -12.27 25.21
C GLY A 306 -9.08 -11.94 24.36
N HIS A 307 -10.27 -12.29 24.83
CA HIS A 307 -11.53 -11.99 24.14
C HIS A 307 -11.81 -10.48 24.06
N ALA A 308 -11.52 -9.73 25.12
CA ALA A 308 -11.62 -8.28 25.13
C ALA A 308 -10.76 -7.62 24.04
N GLY A 309 -9.51 -8.10 23.88
CA GLY A 309 -8.63 -7.66 22.80
C GLY A 309 -9.15 -8.08 21.42
N PHE A 310 -9.70 -9.28 21.30
CA PHE A 310 -10.31 -9.75 20.06
C PHE A 310 -11.48 -8.84 19.61
N LEU A 311 -12.37 -8.44 20.52
CA LEU A 311 -13.44 -7.48 20.25
C LEU A 311 -12.89 -6.14 19.75
N PHE A 312 -11.85 -5.62 20.39
CA PHE A 312 -11.22 -4.37 19.97
C PHE A 312 -10.64 -4.47 18.55
N GLY A 313 -9.96 -5.57 18.23
CA GLY A 313 -9.41 -5.81 16.90
C GLY A 313 -10.49 -5.91 15.81
N LEU A 314 -11.64 -6.52 16.10
CA LEU A 314 -12.81 -6.52 15.19
C LEU A 314 -13.35 -5.09 14.97
N GLY A 315 -13.40 -4.29 16.04
CA GLY A 315 -13.79 -2.89 15.97
C GLY A 315 -12.86 -2.04 15.10
N LEU A 316 -11.54 -2.23 15.24
CA LEU A 316 -10.53 -1.55 14.42
C LEU A 316 -10.61 -1.90 12.92
N GLN A 317 -11.21 -3.04 12.56
CA GLN A 317 -11.46 -3.45 11.18
C GLN A 317 -12.83 -3.01 10.65
N GLY A 318 -13.66 -2.35 11.48
CA GLY A 318 -15.01 -1.92 11.10
C GLY A 318 -16.08 -3.01 11.21
N GLN A 319 -15.80 -4.14 11.87
CA GLN A 319 -16.71 -5.30 11.90
C GLN A 319 -17.67 -5.32 13.11
N LEU A 320 -17.46 -4.45 14.12
CA LEU A 320 -18.21 -4.47 15.38
C LEU A 320 -19.50 -3.61 15.37
N GLN A 321 -19.93 -3.09 14.21
CA GLN A 321 -21.05 -2.13 14.13
C GLN A 321 -22.46 -2.76 14.20
N CYS A 322 -22.61 -4.06 13.90
CA CYS A 322 -23.92 -4.72 13.83
C CYS A 322 -24.41 -5.27 15.18
N GLN A 323 -24.07 -4.63 16.31
CA GLN A 323 -24.41 -5.17 17.62
C GLN A 323 -25.77 -4.65 18.09
N SER A 324 -26.66 -5.57 18.48
CA SER A 324 -27.92 -5.19 19.12
C SER A 324 -27.67 -4.55 20.50
N PRO A 325 -28.61 -3.74 21.00
CA PRO A 325 -28.55 -3.23 22.38
C PRO A 325 -28.41 -4.35 23.42
N THR A 326 -28.97 -5.53 23.15
CA THR A 326 -28.84 -6.74 23.97
C THR A 326 -27.41 -7.26 24.04
N THR A 327 -26.67 -7.31 22.92
CA THR A 327 -25.26 -7.74 22.94
C THR A 327 -24.39 -6.70 23.65
N THR A 328 -24.68 -5.42 23.44
CA THR A 328 -23.99 -4.32 24.13
C THR A 328 -24.15 -4.44 25.65
N TYR A 329 -25.38 -4.63 26.12
CA TYR A 329 -25.67 -4.87 27.53
C TYR A 329 -24.92 -6.10 28.05
N LYS A 330 -24.96 -7.22 27.31
CA LYS A 330 -24.29 -8.47 27.71
C LYS A 330 -22.79 -8.31 27.94
N TYR A 331 -22.09 -7.52 27.13
CA TYR A 331 -20.64 -7.32 27.31
C TYR A 331 -20.31 -6.33 28.43
N LEU A 332 -21.07 -5.24 28.54
CA LEU A 332 -20.79 -4.18 29.53
C LEU A 332 -21.31 -4.52 30.93
N SER A 333 -22.34 -5.38 31.06
CA SER A 333 -22.86 -5.82 32.36
C SER A 333 -21.91 -6.76 33.11
N LEU A 334 -20.89 -7.32 32.43
CA LEU A 334 -19.95 -8.26 33.05
C LEU A 334 -18.98 -7.60 34.03
N GLY A 335 -18.84 -6.26 33.98
CA GLY A 335 -17.99 -5.50 34.90
C GLY A 335 -16.48 -5.69 34.71
N ASP A 336 -16.05 -6.48 33.74
CA ASP A 336 -14.62 -6.65 33.41
C ASP A 336 -14.05 -5.38 32.76
N GLU A 337 -12.94 -4.90 33.32
CA GLU A 337 -12.24 -3.68 32.91
C GLU A 337 -11.80 -3.76 31.44
N LEU A 338 -11.11 -4.84 31.06
CA LEU A 338 -10.53 -4.97 29.73
C LEU A 338 -11.60 -5.16 28.67
N THR A 339 -12.64 -5.95 28.95
CA THR A 339 -13.80 -6.11 28.05
C THR A 339 -14.47 -4.76 27.79
N SER A 340 -14.64 -3.94 28.82
CA SER A 340 -15.20 -2.58 28.68
C SER A 340 -14.30 -1.71 27.81
N VAL A 341 -12.99 -1.67 28.06
CA VAL A 341 -12.01 -0.92 27.25
C VAL A 341 -12.05 -1.35 25.78
N GLY A 342 -11.98 -2.66 25.52
CA GLY A 342 -11.94 -3.20 24.17
C GLY A 342 -13.23 -2.99 23.38
N PHE A 343 -14.38 -3.14 24.04
CA PHE A 343 -15.69 -2.95 23.41
C PHE A 343 -15.99 -1.47 23.14
N LEU A 344 -15.74 -0.57 24.10
CA LEU A 344 -15.97 0.87 23.94
C LEU A 344 -15.09 1.47 22.83
N LEU A 345 -13.80 1.17 22.83
CA LEU A 345 -12.89 1.63 21.77
C LEU A 345 -13.19 0.96 20.43
N GLY A 346 -13.52 -0.34 20.43
CA GLY A 346 -13.81 -1.08 19.21
C GLY A 346 -15.06 -0.57 18.51
N THR A 347 -16.13 -0.31 19.25
CA THR A 347 -17.38 0.25 18.71
C THR A 347 -17.16 1.67 18.18
N ALA A 348 -16.45 2.53 18.92
CA ALA A 348 -16.08 3.87 18.47
C ALA A 348 -15.21 3.85 17.21
N ALA A 349 -14.14 3.05 17.17
CA ALA A 349 -13.25 2.93 16.01
C ALA A 349 -13.98 2.37 14.76
N SER A 350 -14.96 1.51 14.96
CA SER A 350 -15.76 0.96 13.88
C SER A 350 -16.50 2.07 13.12
N THR A 351 -17.00 3.12 13.80
CA THR A 351 -17.70 4.27 13.19
C THR A 351 -16.90 4.97 12.08
N LEU A 352 -15.57 4.91 12.11
CA LEU A 352 -14.70 5.52 11.12
C LEU A 352 -14.70 4.82 9.76
N HIS A 353 -15.12 3.55 9.69
CA HIS A 353 -15.07 2.74 8.47
C HIS A 353 -16.35 2.82 7.65
N HIS A 354 -17.43 3.35 8.21
CA HIS A 354 -18.76 3.37 7.62
C HIS A 354 -19.21 4.80 7.38
N PRO A 355 -20.15 5.04 6.45
CA PRO A 355 -20.75 6.36 6.30
C PRO A 355 -21.39 6.82 7.61
N LYS A 356 -21.28 8.12 7.90
CA LYS A 356 -21.81 8.74 9.13
C LYS A 356 -23.32 8.55 9.21
N ASP A 357 -23.76 7.61 10.03
CA ASP A 357 -25.17 7.40 10.38
C ASP A 357 -25.44 7.98 11.78
N MET A 358 -26.27 9.02 11.82
CA MET A 358 -26.64 9.73 13.04
C MET A 358 -27.24 8.82 14.13
N ASN A 359 -27.94 7.74 13.76
CA ASN A 359 -28.54 6.84 14.74
C ASN A 359 -27.48 6.01 15.47
N ILE A 360 -26.52 5.49 14.72
CA ILE A 360 -25.39 4.73 15.26
C ILE A 360 -24.51 5.67 16.09
N GLU A 361 -24.20 6.85 15.59
CA GLU A 361 -23.38 7.83 16.31
C GLU A 361 -24.02 8.24 17.64
N ARG A 362 -25.33 8.51 17.66
CA ARG A 362 -26.05 8.86 18.90
C ARG A 362 -26.05 7.70 19.90
N ALA A 363 -26.23 6.46 19.44
CA ALA A 363 -26.20 5.28 20.30
C ALA A 363 -24.81 5.07 20.92
N VAL A 364 -23.75 5.17 20.10
CA VAL A 364 -22.37 5.05 20.57
C VAL A 364 -22.00 6.20 21.50
N SER A 365 -22.38 7.44 21.18
CA SER A 365 -22.15 8.60 22.05
C SER A 365 -22.81 8.39 23.43
N LYS A 366 -24.06 7.94 23.48
CA LYS A 366 -24.76 7.69 24.75
C LYS A 366 -24.07 6.60 25.57
N MET A 367 -23.63 5.52 24.92
CA MET A 367 -22.87 4.45 25.55
C MET A 367 -21.56 4.96 26.15
N LEU A 368 -20.77 5.74 25.40
CA LEU A 368 -19.52 6.31 25.87
C LEU A 368 -19.75 7.28 27.04
N SER A 369 -20.75 8.16 26.95
CA SER A 369 -21.09 9.11 28.02
C SER A 369 -21.52 8.42 29.32
N MET A 370 -22.14 7.24 29.26
CA MET A 370 -22.44 6.45 30.46
C MET A 370 -21.20 5.93 31.19
N HIS A 371 -20.01 5.93 30.57
CA HIS A 371 -18.76 5.49 31.20
C HIS A 371 -17.87 6.66 31.63
N ILE A 372 -18.39 7.89 31.58
CA ILE A 372 -17.68 9.11 31.96
C ILE A 372 -18.46 9.78 33.10
N PRO A 373 -18.03 9.63 34.36
CA PRO A 373 -18.79 10.07 35.52
C PRO A 373 -19.10 11.57 35.56
N SER A 374 -18.25 12.42 34.96
CA SER A 374 -18.46 13.87 34.88
C SER A 374 -19.66 14.29 34.01
N LEU A 375 -20.18 13.39 33.17
CA LEU A 375 -21.39 13.62 32.37
C LEU A 375 -22.67 13.15 33.08
N TRP A 376 -22.57 12.54 34.27
CA TRP A 376 -23.72 12.00 34.97
C TRP A 376 -24.48 13.05 35.79
N PRO A 377 -25.81 12.92 35.89
CA PRO A 377 -26.56 13.58 36.95
C PRO A 377 -26.04 13.18 38.33
N PRO A 378 -26.12 14.06 39.36
CA PRO A 378 -25.62 13.79 40.70
C PRO A 378 -26.23 12.53 41.36
N SER A 379 -27.41 12.09 40.91
CA SER A 379 -28.06 10.86 41.37
C SER A 379 -27.27 9.57 41.11
N PHE A 380 -26.36 9.55 40.12
CA PHE A 380 -25.60 8.36 39.72
C PHE A 380 -24.16 8.33 40.26
N ALA A 381 -23.79 9.27 41.14
CA ALA A 381 -22.42 9.39 41.67
C ALA A 381 -21.90 8.16 42.47
N HIS A 382 -22.79 7.21 42.79
CA HIS A 382 -22.46 5.97 43.50
C HIS A 382 -21.98 4.83 42.58
N LEU A 383 -22.13 4.96 41.26
CA LEU A 383 -21.67 3.94 40.31
C LEU A 383 -20.14 4.03 40.14
N HIS A 384 -19.47 2.88 40.18
CA HIS A 384 -18.01 2.79 39.98
C HIS A 384 -17.69 2.40 38.54
N VAL A 385 -16.87 3.20 37.85
CA VAL A 385 -16.32 2.87 36.53
C VAL A 385 -14.79 2.89 36.61
N PRO A 386 -14.09 1.81 36.23
CA PRO A 386 -12.62 1.78 36.22
C PRO A 386 -12.00 2.91 35.40
N ALA A 387 -10.90 3.50 35.87
CA ALA A 387 -10.27 4.65 35.23
C ALA A 387 -9.77 4.39 33.79
N SER A 388 -9.35 3.15 33.47
CA SER A 388 -8.99 2.76 32.10
C SER A 388 -10.21 2.73 31.16
N ALA A 389 -11.39 2.32 31.65
CA ALA A 389 -12.65 2.38 30.92
C ALA A 389 -13.12 3.83 30.70
N GLN A 390 -12.94 4.71 31.69
CA GLN A 390 -13.17 6.16 31.51
C GLN A 390 -12.23 6.75 30.44
N THR A 391 -10.94 6.41 30.50
CA THR A 391 -9.92 6.84 29.51
C THR A 391 -10.26 6.34 28.10
N ALA A 392 -10.70 5.08 27.99
CA ALA A 392 -11.15 4.47 26.75
C ALA A 392 -12.41 5.17 26.19
N ALA A 393 -13.36 5.53 27.05
CA ALA A 393 -14.58 6.24 26.66
C ALA A 393 -14.28 7.64 26.10
N ILE A 394 -13.36 8.39 26.73
CA ILE A 394 -12.93 9.71 26.25
C ILE A 394 -12.27 9.63 24.87
N MET A 395 -11.33 8.70 24.70
CA MET A 395 -10.73 8.49 23.38
C MET A 395 -11.78 8.05 22.35
N GLY A 396 -12.74 7.20 22.76
CA GLY A 396 -13.87 6.81 21.93
C GLY A 396 -14.71 8.01 21.46
N LEU A 397 -14.97 9.00 22.33
CA LEU A 397 -15.63 10.25 21.94
C LEU A 397 -14.80 11.05 20.92
N GLY A 398 -13.49 11.08 21.11
CA GLY A 398 -12.55 11.71 20.17
C GLY A 398 -12.59 11.09 18.78
N LEU A 399 -12.63 9.76 18.69
CA LEU A 399 -12.76 9.02 17.44
C LEU A 399 -14.14 9.22 16.80
N LEU A 400 -15.20 9.18 17.59
CA LEU A 400 -16.58 9.34 17.13
C LEU A 400 -16.80 10.74 16.52
N TYR A 401 -16.40 11.78 17.25
CA TYR A 401 -16.59 13.18 16.85
C TYR A 401 -15.40 13.74 16.07
N GLN A 402 -14.55 12.88 15.52
CA GLN A 402 -13.36 13.29 14.79
C GLN A 402 -13.69 14.29 13.67
N SER A 403 -12.97 15.42 13.64
CA SER A 403 -13.13 16.53 12.70
C SER A 403 -14.52 17.20 12.64
N THR A 404 -15.39 16.93 13.62
CA THR A 404 -16.75 17.51 13.65
C THR A 404 -16.80 18.92 14.23
N GLY A 405 -15.86 19.27 15.13
CA GLY A 405 -15.92 20.54 15.87
C GLY A 405 -17.11 20.64 16.82
N ASN A 406 -17.60 19.52 17.38
CA ASN A 406 -18.73 19.53 18.31
C ASN A 406 -18.41 20.39 19.55
N ARG A 407 -19.12 21.52 19.67
CA ARG A 407 -18.91 22.51 20.72
C ARG A 407 -19.03 21.94 22.13
N LEU A 408 -20.11 21.22 22.43
CA LEU A 408 -20.39 20.71 23.77
C LEU A 408 -19.29 19.74 24.23
N MET A 409 -18.88 18.83 23.35
CA MET A 409 -17.82 17.87 23.65
C MET A 409 -16.45 18.55 23.76
N THR A 410 -16.21 19.62 22.99
CA THR A 410 -14.98 20.42 23.05
C THR A 410 -14.87 21.13 24.40
N GLU A 411 -15.92 21.83 24.83
CA GLU A 411 -15.97 22.51 26.12
C GLU A 411 -15.82 21.53 27.29
N PHE A 412 -16.54 20.40 27.21
CA PHE A 412 -16.44 19.32 28.18
C PHE A 412 -15.00 18.80 28.33
N LEU A 413 -14.35 18.41 27.23
CA LEU A 413 -12.99 17.83 27.28
C LEU A 413 -11.92 18.84 27.75
N LEU A 414 -12.12 20.15 27.52
CA LEU A 414 -11.24 21.17 28.09
C LEU A 414 -11.29 21.17 29.62
N THR A 415 -12.49 21.05 30.18
CA THR A 415 -12.66 20.98 31.64
C THR A 415 -12.17 19.65 32.21
N GLU A 416 -12.39 18.55 31.48
CA GLU A 416 -12.01 17.21 31.90
C GLU A 416 -10.49 17.05 32.05
N MET A 417 -9.71 17.79 31.25
CA MET A 417 -8.24 17.75 31.28
C MET A 417 -7.67 18.18 32.64
N THR A 418 -8.33 19.10 33.35
CA THR A 418 -7.90 19.57 34.68
C THR A 418 -8.56 18.81 35.83
N GLN A 419 -9.69 18.15 35.61
CA GLN A 419 -10.43 17.39 36.63
C GLN A 419 -9.83 16.01 36.93
N GLY A 420 -9.40 15.28 35.90
CA GLY A 420 -8.87 13.91 36.04
C GLY A 420 -9.97 12.85 36.25
N PRO A 421 -9.62 11.53 36.24
CA PRO A 421 -10.59 10.46 36.40
C PRO A 421 -11.22 10.50 37.79
N VAL A 422 -12.54 10.26 37.86
CA VAL A 422 -13.26 10.19 39.14
C VAL A 422 -12.97 8.85 39.78
N LEU A 423 -12.27 8.86 40.91
CA LEU A 423 -12.03 7.69 41.75
C LEU A 423 -13.04 7.69 42.90
N THR A 424 -14.04 6.81 42.87
CA THR A 424 -14.94 6.65 44.01
C THR A 424 -14.24 5.81 45.08
N SER A 425 -13.45 6.45 45.93
CA SER A 425 -12.88 5.78 47.09
C SER A 425 -13.99 5.49 48.11
N ALA A 426 -14.43 4.23 48.20
CA ALA A 426 -15.20 3.72 49.34
C ALA A 426 -14.33 3.60 50.62
N GLY A 427 -13.48 4.60 50.89
CA GLY A 427 -12.50 4.57 51.98
C GLY A 427 -11.80 5.89 52.31
N ALA A 428 -12.23 7.04 51.76
CA ALA A 428 -11.66 8.34 52.12
C ALA A 428 -12.29 8.96 53.40
N SER A 429 -12.81 8.13 54.30
CA SER A 429 -13.09 8.50 55.69
C SER A 429 -12.03 7.88 56.62
N SER A 430 -10.76 8.20 56.40
CA SER A 430 -9.69 7.94 57.38
C SER A 430 -8.48 8.80 57.02
N GLY A 431 -8.28 9.88 57.77
CA GLY A 431 -7.11 10.76 57.69
C GLY A 431 -5.84 10.11 58.22
N THR A 432 -5.38 9.03 57.58
CA THR A 432 -4.07 8.45 57.84
C THR A 432 -3.31 8.27 56.54
N THR A 433 -2.01 8.53 56.60
CA THR A 433 -1.02 8.45 55.52
C THR A 433 -0.98 7.05 54.91
N ALA A 434 -1.91 6.74 54.02
CA ALA A 434 -1.91 5.55 53.20
C ALA A 434 -1.12 5.83 51.92
N THR A 435 -0.20 4.94 51.59
CA THR A 435 0.54 4.92 50.32
C THR A 435 -0.44 5.06 49.14
N PRO A 436 -0.15 5.89 48.12
CA PRO A 436 -1.04 6.07 46.99
C PRO A 436 -1.27 4.71 46.33
N SER A 437 -2.51 4.23 46.32
CA SER A 437 -2.90 3.02 45.60
C SER A 437 -2.66 3.23 44.10
N THR A 438 -2.49 2.14 43.36
CA THR A 438 -2.27 2.10 41.91
C THR A 438 -3.33 2.85 41.08
N GLU A 439 -4.49 3.15 41.67
CA GLU A 439 -5.58 3.92 41.07
C GLU A 439 -5.29 5.42 41.01
N ALA A 440 -4.52 5.95 41.97
CA ALA A 440 -4.06 7.34 41.98
C ALA A 440 -2.95 7.63 40.93
N VAL A 441 -2.62 6.65 40.07
CA VAL A 441 -1.48 6.70 39.16
C VAL A 441 -1.90 6.98 37.70
N GLN A 442 -3.20 7.00 37.37
CA GLN A 442 -3.66 7.12 35.97
C GLN A 442 -3.95 8.56 35.49
N PHE A 443 -3.66 9.59 36.30
CA PHE A 443 -3.97 11.00 35.97
C PHE A 443 -3.29 11.51 34.69
N GLU A 444 -2.01 11.16 34.48
CA GLU A 444 -1.24 11.59 33.30
C GLU A 444 -1.79 10.97 32.00
N GLY A 445 -2.05 9.65 32.01
CA GLY A 445 -2.63 8.93 30.88
C GLY A 445 -4.03 9.40 30.51
N TYR A 446 -4.86 9.74 31.51
CA TYR A 446 -6.19 10.29 31.31
C TYR A 446 -6.17 11.70 30.70
N ALA A 447 -5.35 12.60 31.24
CA ALA A 447 -5.19 13.96 30.72
C ALA A 447 -4.62 13.94 29.29
N LEU A 448 -3.66 13.07 29.02
CA LEU A 448 -3.12 12.86 27.68
C LEU A 448 -4.20 12.34 26.70
N ALA A 449 -5.00 11.34 27.11
CA ALA A 449 -6.10 10.82 26.30
C ALA A 449 -7.16 11.89 26.00
N THR A 450 -7.45 12.74 26.98
CA THR A 450 -8.34 13.90 26.84
C THR A 450 -7.80 14.90 25.82
N GLY A 451 -6.50 15.20 25.86
CA GLY A 451 -5.83 16.04 24.86
C GLY A 451 -5.87 15.45 23.46
N PHE A 452 -5.64 14.14 23.33
CA PHE A 452 -5.80 13.44 22.05
C PHE A 452 -7.23 13.50 21.53
N ALA A 453 -8.23 13.21 22.38
CA ALA A 453 -9.64 13.23 22.01
C ALA A 453 -10.09 14.62 21.55
N LEU A 454 -9.73 15.66 22.32
CA LEU A 454 -9.99 17.06 21.98
C LEU A 454 -9.34 17.43 20.64
N GLY A 455 -8.07 17.06 20.46
CA GLY A 455 -7.35 17.28 19.21
C GLY A 455 -7.96 16.56 18.00
N LEU A 456 -8.48 15.34 18.17
CA LEU A 456 -9.17 14.58 17.12
C LEU A 456 -10.50 15.23 16.72
N ILE A 457 -11.27 15.76 17.68
CA ILE A 457 -12.53 16.49 17.41
C ILE A 457 -12.27 17.75 16.58
N LEU A 458 -11.18 18.45 16.92
CA LEU A 458 -10.77 19.70 16.29
C LEU A 458 -9.80 19.51 15.11
N LEU A 459 -9.58 18.28 14.65
CA LEU A 459 -8.50 17.93 13.73
C LEU A 459 -8.51 18.78 12.44
N GLY A 460 -7.53 19.67 12.32
CA GLY A 460 -7.37 20.58 11.19
C GLY A 460 -8.49 21.62 11.03
N ARG A 461 -9.24 21.93 12.10
CA ARG A 461 -10.25 22.99 12.14
C ARG A 461 -9.65 24.25 12.76
N GLU A 462 -9.16 25.12 11.90
CA GLU A 462 -8.58 26.40 12.30
C GLU A 462 -9.68 27.47 12.43
N ASN A 463 -9.66 28.28 13.50
CA ASN A 463 -10.54 29.43 13.70
C ASN A 463 -12.04 29.15 13.44
N ASP A 464 -12.56 28.06 13.98
CA ASP A 464 -13.98 27.71 13.85
C ASP A 464 -14.87 28.79 14.50
N PRO A 465 -15.77 29.47 13.76
CA PRO A 465 -16.59 30.56 14.29
C PRO A 465 -17.46 30.13 15.48
N GLY A 466 -17.84 28.85 15.57
CA GLY A 466 -18.64 28.31 16.67
C GLY A 466 -17.89 28.11 17.99
N LEU A 467 -16.56 28.28 18.00
CA LEU A 467 -15.67 28.00 19.14
C LEU A 467 -14.82 29.21 19.57
N VAL A 468 -14.97 30.36 18.92
CA VAL A 468 -14.14 31.56 19.17
C VAL A 468 -14.23 32.04 20.62
N ASP A 469 -15.43 32.03 21.20
CA ASP A 469 -15.71 32.43 22.58
C ASP A 469 -15.03 31.55 23.63
N LEU A 470 -14.75 30.27 23.32
CA LEU A 470 -14.06 29.35 24.23
C LEU A 470 -12.58 29.72 24.43
N ASN A 471 -11.99 30.51 23.53
CA ASN A 471 -10.58 30.92 23.53
C ASN A 471 -9.61 29.74 23.70
N LEU A 472 -9.81 28.69 22.87
CA LEU A 472 -9.08 27.42 22.93
C LEU A 472 -7.55 27.62 22.96
N ASP A 473 -7.03 28.47 22.08
CA ASP A 473 -5.60 28.75 21.97
C ASP A 473 -5.00 29.22 23.30
N ALA A 474 -5.67 30.16 23.97
CA ALA A 474 -5.20 30.74 25.22
C ALA A 474 -5.28 29.72 26.36
N LYS A 475 -6.38 28.97 26.46
CA LYS A 475 -6.57 27.95 27.50
C LYS A 475 -5.58 26.79 27.36
N LEU A 476 -5.40 26.25 26.15
CA LEU A 476 -4.43 25.17 25.90
C LEU A 476 -2.98 25.63 26.10
N THR A 477 -2.65 26.87 25.71
CA THR A 477 -1.32 27.44 25.99
C THR A 477 -1.10 27.59 27.50
N LYS A 478 -2.12 28.01 28.25
CA LYS A 478 -2.08 28.12 29.71
C LYS A 478 -1.92 26.77 30.41
N TYR A 479 -2.63 25.73 29.94
CA TYR A 479 -2.45 24.36 30.44
C TYR A 479 -1.05 23.81 30.12
N MET A 480 -0.47 24.18 28.99
CA MET A 480 0.90 23.79 28.63
C MET A 480 2.00 24.49 29.44
N LEU A 481 1.88 25.80 29.69
CA LEU A 481 2.92 26.57 30.38
C LEU A 481 2.73 26.62 31.89
N GLY A 482 1.52 26.30 32.37
CA GLY A 482 1.12 26.50 33.76
C GLY A 482 0.62 27.92 34.02
N GLY A 483 -0.04 28.08 35.16
CA GLY A 483 -0.62 29.35 35.58
C GLY A 483 -1.67 29.17 36.67
N GLU A 484 -2.19 30.30 37.16
CA GLU A 484 -3.29 30.31 38.13
C GLU A 484 -4.60 29.93 37.44
N LYS A 485 -5.33 29.00 38.05
CA LYS A 485 -6.65 28.62 37.56
C LYS A 485 -7.62 29.80 37.70
N GLU A 486 -8.46 30.01 36.69
CA GLU A 486 -9.58 30.94 36.80
C GLU A 486 -10.60 30.37 37.79
N ARG A 487 -10.95 31.14 38.83
CA ARG A 487 -11.97 30.71 39.79
C ARG A 487 -13.29 30.53 39.05
N GLY A 488 -13.79 29.30 39.01
CA GLY A 488 -15.17 29.05 38.61
C GLY A 488 -16.12 29.87 39.48
N HIS A 489 -17.27 30.26 38.93
CA HIS A 489 -18.33 30.93 39.68
C HIS A 489 -18.89 29.97 40.73
N GLY A 490 -18.40 30.02 41.98
CA GLY A 490 -18.98 29.34 43.12
C GLY A 490 -17.98 28.87 44.18
N SER A 491 -18.33 29.06 45.44
CA SER A 491 -17.56 28.62 46.63
C SER A 491 -17.59 27.10 46.87
N TRP A 492 -18.17 26.32 45.95
CA TRP A 492 -18.49 24.89 46.09
C TRP A 492 -17.95 24.03 44.94
N ALA A 493 -17.05 24.56 44.10
CA ALA A 493 -16.37 23.74 43.10
C ALA A 493 -15.36 22.82 43.81
N PRO A 494 -15.43 21.48 43.64
CA PRO A 494 -14.48 20.56 44.27
C PRO A 494 -13.05 20.87 43.80
N THR A 495 -12.07 20.70 44.69
CA THR A 495 -10.64 20.81 44.34
C THR A 495 -10.33 19.84 43.20
N GLU A 496 -9.94 20.37 42.04
CA GLU A 496 -9.63 19.56 40.86
C GLU A 496 -8.32 18.78 41.08
N LEU A 497 -8.33 17.47 40.78
CA LEU A 497 -7.24 16.57 41.16
C LEU A 497 -5.91 16.85 40.43
N ASN A 498 -5.93 17.48 39.25
CA ASN A 498 -4.72 17.83 38.49
C ASN A 498 -4.21 19.26 38.77
N CYS A 499 -4.62 19.89 39.87
CA CYS A 499 -4.09 21.18 40.33
C CYS A 499 -3.21 21.00 41.57
N VAL A 500 -2.07 21.70 41.62
CA VAL A 500 -1.18 21.73 42.80
C VAL A 500 -1.55 22.91 43.68
N LEU A 501 -1.89 22.64 44.94
CA LEU A 501 -2.07 23.66 45.96
C LEU A 501 -0.70 24.13 46.46
N ARG A 502 -0.34 25.39 46.22
CA ARG A 502 0.83 26.01 46.87
C ARG A 502 0.38 26.89 48.03
N THR A 503 0.67 26.46 49.25
CA THR A 503 0.52 27.26 50.47
C THR A 503 1.77 28.12 50.71
N ARG A 504 1.77 29.34 50.19
CA ARG A 504 2.58 30.42 50.80
C ARG A 504 1.63 31.31 51.60
N LYS A 505 2.00 31.57 52.85
CA LYS A 505 1.27 32.29 53.91
C LYS A 505 0.23 33.30 53.34
N LEU A 506 -1.04 33.11 53.74
CA LEU A 506 -2.25 33.93 53.55
C LEU A 506 -3.15 33.80 52.30
N LEU A 507 -2.78 33.14 51.20
CA LEU A 507 -3.72 32.91 50.07
C LEU A 507 -3.53 31.52 49.45
N GLN A 508 -4.52 30.62 49.58
CA GLN A 508 -4.58 29.37 48.82
C GLN A 508 -4.78 29.71 47.33
N ARG A 509 -3.78 29.41 46.49
CA ARG A 509 -3.84 29.54 45.03
C ARG A 509 -3.69 28.15 44.40
N GLU A 510 -4.68 27.77 43.59
CA GLU A 510 -4.65 26.54 42.78
C GLU A 510 -3.87 26.81 41.49
N LEU A 511 -2.75 26.09 41.31
CA LEU A 511 -1.92 26.15 40.11
C LEU A 511 -2.13 24.88 39.28
N ILE A 512 -2.13 25.04 37.96
CA ILE A 512 -2.27 23.92 37.02
C ILE A 512 -1.01 23.04 37.07
N ASN A 513 -1.18 21.72 37.18
CA ASN A 513 -0.05 20.78 37.13
C ASN A 513 0.42 20.59 35.68
N VAL A 514 1.54 21.23 35.36
CA VAL A 514 2.18 21.18 34.02
C VAL A 514 2.62 19.76 33.67
N ASP A 515 3.09 18.97 34.65
CA ASP A 515 3.59 17.61 34.40
C ASP A 515 2.52 16.66 33.87
N VAL A 516 1.24 16.94 34.18
CA VAL A 516 0.08 16.15 33.75
C VAL A 516 -0.54 16.71 32.46
N THR A 517 -0.74 18.03 32.42
CA THR A 517 -1.57 18.68 31.39
C THR A 517 -0.77 19.14 30.16
N ALA A 518 0.55 19.29 30.25
CA ALA A 518 1.34 19.89 29.17
C ALA A 518 1.35 19.07 27.89
N SER A 519 1.59 17.77 27.98
CA SER A 519 1.65 16.89 26.80
C SER A 519 0.31 16.80 26.08
N GLY A 520 -0.79 16.64 26.82
CA GLY A 520 -2.15 16.62 26.27
C GLY A 520 -2.51 17.94 25.60
N SER A 521 -2.20 19.07 26.23
CA SER A 521 -2.51 20.41 25.71
C SER A 521 -1.72 20.76 24.45
N ALA A 522 -0.41 20.44 24.44
CA ALA A 522 0.45 20.68 23.29
C ALA A 522 0.00 19.87 22.06
N LEU A 523 -0.38 18.60 22.26
CA LEU A 523 -0.86 17.74 21.17
C LEU A 523 -2.26 18.11 20.71
N ALA A 524 -3.16 18.52 21.61
CA ALA A 524 -4.48 19.06 21.26
C ALA A 524 -4.34 20.30 20.35
N LEU A 525 -3.48 21.24 20.75
CA LEU A 525 -3.21 22.46 19.97
C LEU A 525 -2.59 22.13 18.61
N ALA A 526 -1.66 21.16 18.57
CA ALA A 526 -1.03 20.71 17.33
C ALA A 526 -2.01 20.00 16.39
N PHE A 527 -2.94 19.20 16.90
CA PHE A 527 -3.96 18.53 16.10
C PHE A 527 -4.99 19.51 15.55
N MET A 528 -5.36 20.54 16.32
CA MET A 528 -6.24 21.61 15.86
C MET A 528 -5.64 22.37 14.67
N TYR A 529 -4.35 22.76 14.78
CA TYR A 529 -3.61 23.50 13.74
C TYR A 529 -2.79 22.60 12.79
N MET A 530 -3.15 21.31 12.67
CA MET A 530 -2.36 20.34 11.93
C MET A 530 -2.22 20.72 10.44
N TRP A 531 -0.97 20.87 9.99
CA TRP A 531 -0.59 21.26 8.63
C TRP A 531 -0.99 22.69 8.20
N SER A 532 -1.36 23.55 9.16
CA SER A 532 -1.70 24.96 8.92
C SER A 532 -0.51 25.82 8.52
N ASN A 533 0.70 25.45 8.98
CA ASN A 533 1.92 26.27 8.91
C ASN A 533 1.78 27.65 9.59
N SER A 534 0.92 27.76 10.61
CA SER A 534 0.77 28.98 11.42
C SER A 534 2.02 29.26 12.26
N ALA A 535 2.71 30.36 11.95
CA ALA A 535 3.94 30.76 12.65
C ALA A 535 3.70 31.12 14.12
N SER A 536 2.55 31.73 14.45
CA SER A 536 2.24 32.18 15.81
C SER A 536 2.06 30.99 16.77
N ILE A 537 1.31 29.98 16.35
CA ILE A 537 1.09 28.75 17.12
C ILE A 537 2.37 27.90 17.14
N GLY A 538 3.08 27.82 16.01
CA GLY A 538 4.38 27.15 15.93
C GLY A 538 5.38 27.70 16.95
N GLN A 539 5.46 29.03 17.12
CA GLN A 539 6.34 29.67 18.09
C GLN A 539 5.94 29.38 19.54
N ARG A 540 4.64 29.27 19.85
CA ARG A 540 4.16 28.90 21.20
C ARG A 540 4.54 27.47 21.57
N LEU A 541 4.45 26.55 20.60
CA LEU A 541 4.78 25.13 20.78
C LEU A 541 6.28 24.85 20.78
N HIS A 542 7.08 25.69 20.13
CA HIS A 542 8.53 25.52 20.00
C HIS A 542 9.23 25.29 21.34
N VAL A 543 10.34 24.53 21.30
CA VAL A 543 11.21 24.28 22.45
C VAL A 543 11.81 25.60 22.96
N PRO A 544 11.85 25.87 24.29
CA PRO A 544 12.44 27.10 24.82
C PRO A 544 13.91 27.28 24.47
N SER A 545 14.35 28.54 24.35
CA SER A 545 15.70 28.88 23.90
C SER A 545 16.74 29.08 25.00
N THR A 546 16.34 29.11 26.28
CA THR A 546 17.22 29.38 27.43
C THR A 546 17.36 28.14 28.33
N LEU A 547 18.55 27.93 28.90
CA LEU A 547 18.82 26.78 29.78
C LEU A 547 17.90 26.75 30.99
N VAL A 548 17.66 27.90 31.63
CA VAL A 548 16.76 28.01 32.79
C VAL A 548 15.35 27.49 32.49
N LEU A 549 14.80 27.80 31.31
CA LEU A 549 13.47 27.29 30.93
C LEU A 549 13.50 25.80 30.60
N LEU A 550 14.60 25.31 30.02
CA LEU A 550 14.77 23.89 29.72
C LEU A 550 14.85 23.05 31.00
N GLU A 551 15.54 23.53 32.04
CA GLU A 551 15.63 22.86 33.35
C GLU A 551 14.27 22.76 34.07
N THR A 552 13.33 23.67 33.78
CA THR A 552 11.99 23.64 34.38
C THR A 552 11.05 22.62 33.73
N ILE A 553 11.38 22.10 32.55
CA ILE A 553 10.50 21.25 31.75
C ILE A 553 11.05 19.83 31.73
N ARG A 554 10.20 18.84 32.03
CA ARG A 554 10.59 17.42 31.90
C ARG A 554 11.05 17.09 30.47
N PRO A 555 12.13 16.30 30.29
CA PRO A 555 12.67 16.00 28.96
C PRO A 555 11.67 15.35 27.98
N ASP A 556 10.72 14.54 28.46
CA ASP A 556 9.68 13.94 27.62
C ASP A 556 8.66 14.95 27.10
N VAL A 557 8.40 16.04 27.84
CA VAL A 557 7.57 17.15 27.36
C VAL A 557 8.31 17.94 26.27
N LEU A 558 9.65 18.03 26.32
CA LEU A 558 10.45 18.63 25.24
C LEU A 558 10.31 17.85 23.92
N PHE A 559 10.27 16.52 23.98
CA PHE A 559 9.93 15.69 22.81
C PHE A 559 8.57 16.08 22.24
N VAL A 560 7.55 16.20 23.10
CA VAL A 560 6.18 16.52 22.67
C VAL A 560 6.12 17.92 22.07
N ARG A 561 6.82 18.90 22.62
CA ARG A 561 6.91 20.26 22.08
C ARG A 561 7.56 20.31 20.70
N ALA A 562 8.68 19.60 20.51
CA ALA A 562 9.33 19.48 19.21
C ALA A 562 8.39 18.84 18.17
N LEU A 563 7.73 17.74 18.53
CA LEU A 563 6.74 17.07 17.68
C LEU A 563 5.54 17.99 17.35
N ALA A 564 4.94 18.60 18.37
CA ALA A 564 3.76 19.45 18.25
C ALA A 564 4.02 20.66 17.32
N ALA A 565 5.16 21.32 17.49
CA ALA A 565 5.57 22.42 16.61
C ALA A 565 5.72 21.96 15.15
N ASN A 566 6.32 20.79 14.92
CA ASN A 566 6.51 20.23 13.57
C ASN A 566 5.22 19.74 12.91
N LEU A 567 4.23 19.26 13.69
CA LEU A 567 2.91 18.90 13.18
C LEU A 567 2.15 20.12 12.65
N VAL A 568 2.34 21.29 13.26
CA VAL A 568 1.81 22.58 12.79
C VAL A 568 2.60 23.08 11.58
N LEU A 569 3.94 23.13 11.70
CA LEU A 569 4.88 23.60 10.67
C LEU A 569 5.29 22.49 9.69
N TRP A 570 4.32 21.74 9.17
CA TRP A 570 4.54 20.51 8.42
C TRP A 570 5.37 20.68 7.14
N SER A 571 5.19 21.80 6.43
CA SER A 571 5.92 22.11 5.21
C SER A 571 7.43 22.25 5.46
N SER A 572 7.81 22.77 6.63
CA SER A 572 9.20 23.07 7.00
C SER A 572 10.07 21.84 7.26
N ILE A 573 9.47 20.66 7.45
CA ILE A 573 10.22 19.44 7.78
C ILE A 573 11.03 18.97 6.57
N GLU A 574 12.35 18.90 6.72
CA GLU A 574 13.27 18.43 5.68
C GLU A 574 14.00 17.16 6.13
N PRO A 575 14.20 16.17 5.23
CA PRO A 575 14.91 14.94 5.53
C PRO A 575 16.43 15.15 5.49
N THR A 576 16.95 16.16 6.19
CA THR A 576 18.37 16.50 6.26
C THR A 576 18.87 16.59 7.69
N ARG A 577 20.12 16.18 7.94
CA ARG A 577 20.75 16.31 9.26
C ARG A 577 20.90 17.77 9.67
N ALA A 578 21.15 18.65 8.71
CA ALA A 578 21.24 20.10 8.93
C ALA A 578 19.93 20.68 9.46
N TRP A 579 18.77 20.23 8.96
CA TRP A 579 17.47 20.66 9.48
C TRP A 579 17.29 20.25 10.96
N VAL A 580 17.59 19.00 11.30
CA VAL A 580 17.47 18.52 12.69
C VAL A 580 18.37 19.32 13.63
N ILE A 581 19.64 19.53 13.28
CA ILE A 581 20.60 20.19 14.18
C ILE A 581 20.40 21.72 14.22
N ASN A 582 20.24 22.36 13.06
CA ASN A 582 20.26 23.82 12.97
C ASN A 582 18.89 24.47 13.22
N LYS A 583 17.78 23.78 12.92
CA LYS A 583 16.42 24.34 13.03
C LYS A 583 15.67 23.86 14.26
N GLN A 584 15.87 22.62 14.70
CA GLN A 584 15.10 22.06 15.84
C GLN A 584 15.79 22.27 17.19
N LEU A 585 17.13 22.23 17.24
CA LEU A 585 17.86 22.43 18.49
C LEU A 585 18.02 23.92 18.82
N PRO A 586 17.61 24.35 20.03
CA PRO A 586 18.01 25.63 20.62
C PRO A 586 19.53 25.77 20.67
N PRO A 587 20.09 27.00 20.54
CA PRO A 587 21.52 27.23 20.59
C PRO A 587 22.26 26.58 21.78
N PRO A 588 21.72 26.59 23.02
CA PRO A 588 22.39 25.96 24.17
C PRO A 588 22.52 24.43 24.09
N LEU A 589 21.70 23.76 23.28
CA LEU A 589 21.73 22.30 23.11
C LEU A 589 22.60 21.85 21.92
N ARG A 590 23.19 22.78 21.16
CA ARG A 590 23.97 22.42 19.97
C ARG A 590 25.38 22.00 20.37
N PRO A 591 25.80 20.77 20.03
CA PRO A 591 27.12 20.30 20.40
C PRO A 591 28.20 20.99 19.56
N THR A 592 29.32 21.36 20.18
CA THR A 592 30.52 21.93 19.54
C THR A 592 31.37 20.90 18.78
N GLY A 593 30.97 19.62 18.79
CA GLY A 593 31.64 18.51 18.10
C GLY A 593 30.90 17.18 18.30
N LEU A 594 31.39 16.08 17.71
CA LEU A 594 30.65 14.80 17.62
C LEU A 594 30.32 14.15 18.98
N LEU A 595 31.06 14.50 20.04
CA LEU A 595 30.86 14.07 21.44
C LEU A 595 31.46 15.10 22.43
N HIS A 596 31.57 16.37 22.03
CA HIS A 596 32.15 17.42 22.88
C HIS A 596 31.07 18.41 23.27
N TRP A 597 30.37 18.06 24.35
CA TRP A 597 29.63 19.01 25.18
C TRP A 597 30.72 19.71 25.99
N ALA A 598 31.24 20.82 25.47
CA ALA A 598 32.13 21.66 26.26
C ALA A 598 31.41 21.94 27.58
N ALA A 599 32.13 21.91 28.71
CA ALA A 599 31.63 22.50 29.94
C ALA A 599 31.20 23.92 29.58
N ILE A 600 29.90 24.13 29.40
CA ILE A 600 29.39 25.43 29.05
C ILE A 600 29.68 26.27 30.29
N ASP A 601 30.47 27.33 30.14
CA ASP A 601 30.85 28.24 31.22
C ASP A 601 29.62 28.85 31.96
N ASP A 602 28.40 28.60 31.45
CA ASP A 602 27.10 29.01 31.97
C ASP A 602 26.51 28.11 33.09
N GLY A 603 27.23 27.08 33.58
CA GLY A 603 26.88 26.38 34.83
C GLY A 603 25.71 25.39 34.78
N GLY A 604 25.30 24.91 33.60
CA GLY A 604 24.26 23.88 33.45
C GLY A 604 24.78 22.44 33.67
N ASP A 605 23.96 21.58 34.27
CA ASP A 605 24.27 20.16 34.48
C ASP A 605 24.37 19.39 33.13
N PRO A 606 25.51 18.78 32.79
CA PRO A 606 25.70 18.04 31.54
C PRO A 606 24.66 16.94 31.31
N ALA A 607 24.20 16.25 32.36
CA ALA A 607 23.20 15.19 32.23
C ALA A 607 21.87 15.74 31.73
N THR A 608 21.40 16.84 32.34
CA THR A 608 20.16 17.53 31.95
C THR A 608 20.21 18.04 30.51
N ILE A 609 21.34 18.61 30.08
CA ILE A 609 21.55 19.08 28.70
C ILE A 609 21.51 17.91 27.71
N GLN A 610 22.22 16.81 28.00
CA GLN A 610 22.24 15.64 27.13
C GLN A 610 20.87 14.95 27.05
N GLU A 611 20.11 14.90 28.14
CA GLU A 611 18.74 14.37 28.15
C GLU A 611 17.78 15.25 27.34
N ALA A 612 17.88 16.58 27.45
CA ALA A 612 17.11 17.52 26.64
C ALA A 612 17.43 17.35 25.14
N TYR A 613 18.71 17.30 24.78
CA TYR A 613 19.17 17.03 23.42
C TYR A 613 18.58 15.73 22.86
N ALA A 614 18.68 14.63 23.61
CA ALA A 614 18.23 13.32 23.16
C ALA A 614 16.71 13.29 22.87
N ASN A 615 15.90 13.94 23.70
CA ASN A 615 14.45 13.99 23.52
C ASN A 615 14.01 14.94 22.39
N VAL A 616 14.66 16.09 22.23
CA VAL A 616 14.37 17.01 21.11
C VAL A 616 14.70 16.36 19.76
N ILE A 617 15.85 15.68 19.66
CA ILE A 617 16.21 14.93 18.44
C ILE A 617 15.23 13.79 18.18
N ALA A 618 14.84 13.04 19.21
CA ALA A 618 13.83 12.00 19.04
C ALA A 618 12.51 12.59 18.49
N GLY A 619 12.08 13.76 18.96
CA GLY A 619 10.88 14.45 18.47
C GLY A 619 11.00 14.91 17.01
N ALA A 620 12.16 15.43 16.62
CA ALA A 620 12.47 15.81 15.25
C ALA A 620 12.52 14.59 14.31
N CYS A 621 13.22 13.52 14.70
CA CYS A 621 13.29 12.26 13.96
C CYS A 621 11.90 11.62 13.80
N PHE A 622 11.08 11.65 14.85
CA PHE A 622 9.71 11.17 14.78
C PHE A 622 8.85 12.00 13.83
N SER A 623 9.05 13.32 13.80
CA SER A 623 8.39 14.21 12.84
C SER A 623 8.78 13.89 11.38
N ILE A 624 10.05 13.60 11.11
CA ILE A 624 10.52 13.09 9.80
C ILE A 624 9.83 11.75 9.48
N GLY A 625 9.81 10.82 10.44
CA GLY A 625 9.16 9.51 10.27
C GLY A 625 7.68 9.62 9.92
N LEU A 626 6.96 10.54 10.54
CA LEU A 626 5.53 10.81 10.26
C LEU A 626 5.31 11.47 8.90
N LYS A 627 6.13 12.46 8.51
CA LYS A 627 5.99 13.15 7.22
C LYS A 627 6.26 12.24 6.04
N PHE A 628 7.27 11.39 6.16
CA PHE A 628 7.70 10.48 5.10
C PHE A 628 7.15 9.06 5.28
N ALA A 629 6.12 8.86 6.09
CA ALA A 629 5.53 7.55 6.37
C ALA A 629 5.05 6.85 5.08
N GLY A 630 5.58 5.66 4.80
CA GLY A 630 5.24 4.86 3.61
C GLY A 630 5.61 5.51 2.28
N THR A 631 6.54 6.48 2.26
CA THR A 631 7.01 7.15 1.03
C THR A 631 8.24 6.49 0.42
N HIS A 632 8.97 5.68 1.21
CA HIS A 632 10.22 5.01 0.81
C HIS A 632 11.33 5.99 0.41
N HIS A 633 11.33 7.19 1.03
CA HIS A 633 12.30 8.24 0.72
C HIS A 633 13.73 7.86 1.15
N PRO A 634 14.71 7.82 0.24
CA PRO A 634 16.07 7.36 0.55
C PRO A 634 16.80 8.30 1.51
N ASP A 635 16.69 9.63 1.33
CA ASP A 635 17.36 10.58 2.21
C ASP A 635 16.84 10.53 3.64
N ALA A 636 15.51 10.45 3.82
CA ALA A 636 14.90 10.30 5.14
C ALA A 636 15.37 9.01 5.85
N LYS A 637 15.46 7.89 5.11
CA LYS A 637 16.05 6.64 5.61
C LYS A 637 17.49 6.87 6.07
N SER A 638 18.34 7.49 5.24
CA SER A 638 19.76 7.70 5.55
C SER A 638 19.99 8.58 6.79
N VAL A 639 19.21 9.65 6.96
CA VAL A 639 19.31 10.56 8.11
C VAL A 639 18.92 9.82 9.40
N LEU A 640 17.81 9.08 9.39
CA LEU A 640 17.36 8.33 10.56
C LEU A 640 18.33 7.20 10.94
N MET A 641 18.91 6.51 9.96
CA MET A 641 19.99 5.54 10.18
C MET A 641 21.20 6.20 10.86
N SER A 642 21.61 7.39 10.40
CA SER A 642 22.75 8.11 10.98
C SER A 642 22.55 8.46 12.47
N PHE A 643 21.35 8.88 12.86
CA PHE A 643 21.04 9.16 14.26
C PHE A 643 20.91 7.87 15.09
N LEU A 644 20.41 6.77 14.53
CA LEU A 644 20.41 5.47 15.20
C LEU A 644 21.84 5.00 15.51
N ASP A 645 22.78 5.20 14.60
CA ASP A 645 24.19 4.84 14.83
C ASP A 645 24.84 5.73 15.89
N GLU A 646 24.50 7.02 15.91
CA GLU A 646 24.95 7.97 16.95
C GLU A 646 24.48 7.56 18.35
N PHE A 647 23.18 7.29 18.54
CA PHE A 647 22.66 6.87 19.84
C PHE A 647 23.09 5.45 20.23
N GLN A 648 23.40 4.57 19.27
CA GLN A 648 24.06 3.30 19.56
C GLN A 648 25.47 3.50 20.10
N LEU A 649 26.23 4.46 19.57
CA LEU A 649 27.53 4.83 20.10
C LEU A 649 27.44 5.39 21.52
N TRP A 650 26.42 6.22 21.80
CA TRP A 650 26.16 6.73 23.15
C TRP A 650 25.87 5.58 24.12
N ARG A 651 25.06 4.60 23.71
CA ARG A 651 24.76 3.41 24.52
C ARG A 651 26.01 2.60 24.85
N ALA A 652 26.95 2.48 23.90
CA ALA A 652 28.21 1.78 24.12
C ALA A 652 29.17 2.54 25.06
N LYS A 653 29.01 3.86 25.22
CA LYS A 653 29.86 4.74 26.03
C LYS A 653 29.19 5.28 27.30
N LEU A 654 28.06 4.70 27.69
CA LEU A 654 27.29 5.06 28.88
C LEU A 654 28.17 5.01 30.14
N GLY A 655 28.11 6.05 30.98
CA GLY A 655 28.87 6.14 32.23
C GLY A 655 30.38 6.41 32.06
N ARG A 656 30.84 6.67 30.84
CA ARG A 656 32.20 7.16 30.55
C ARG A 656 32.22 8.59 30.01
N THR A 657 31.34 8.83 29.04
CA THR A 657 31.25 10.11 28.31
C THR A 657 29.80 10.55 28.15
N ALA A 658 28.86 9.61 27.98
CA ALA A 658 27.44 9.95 28.00
C ALA A 658 26.88 9.82 29.43
N ASP A 659 26.33 10.91 29.94
CA ASP A 659 25.72 11.05 31.28
C ASP A 659 24.18 10.94 31.22
N VAL A 660 23.63 10.51 30.09
CA VAL A 660 22.19 10.28 29.87
C VAL A 660 21.70 9.04 30.62
N SER A 661 20.51 9.10 31.21
CA SER A 661 19.87 7.91 31.79
C SER A 661 19.60 6.82 30.74
N ARG A 662 19.89 5.56 31.10
CA ARG A 662 19.66 4.41 30.20
C ARG A 662 18.20 4.30 29.74
N VAL A 663 17.25 4.67 30.61
CA VAL A 663 15.82 4.67 30.29
C VAL A 663 15.51 5.64 29.15
N THR A 664 16.03 6.87 29.21
CA THR A 664 15.87 7.87 28.15
C THR A 664 16.53 7.40 26.87
N LEU A 665 17.71 6.81 26.96
CA LEU A 665 18.44 6.32 25.78
C LEU A 665 17.72 5.18 25.05
N GLU A 666 17.22 4.17 25.76
CA GLU A 666 16.44 3.09 25.14
C GLU A 666 15.13 3.62 24.55
N ARG A 667 14.49 4.61 25.19
CA ARG A 667 13.29 5.28 24.65
C ARG A 667 13.59 5.96 23.33
N VAL A 668 14.64 6.78 23.27
CA VAL A 668 15.07 7.50 22.06
C VAL A 668 15.42 6.53 20.93
N LEU A 669 16.19 5.47 21.22
CA LEU A 669 16.49 4.41 20.26
C LEU A 669 15.21 3.76 19.71
N GLY A 670 14.25 3.45 20.60
CA GLY A 670 12.94 2.91 20.22
C GLY A 670 12.17 3.84 19.28
N THR A 671 12.09 5.13 19.61
CA THR A 671 11.35 6.12 18.82
C THR A 671 12.00 6.36 17.44
N ILE A 672 13.33 6.48 17.36
CA ILE A 672 14.00 6.65 16.06
C ILE A 672 13.88 5.37 15.22
N ALA A 673 13.95 4.18 15.84
CA ALA A 673 13.73 2.91 15.16
C ALA A 673 12.31 2.80 14.58
N GLN A 674 11.30 3.23 15.32
CA GLN A 674 9.92 3.33 14.81
C GLN A 674 9.78 4.35 13.69
N SER A 675 10.46 5.50 13.80
CA SER A 675 10.49 6.53 12.77
C SER A 675 11.06 5.99 11.45
N LEU A 676 12.18 5.25 11.53
CA LEU A 676 12.80 4.58 10.38
C LEU A 676 11.84 3.56 9.76
N ALA A 677 11.18 2.77 10.60
CA ALA A 677 10.20 1.79 10.15
C ALA A 677 8.95 2.42 9.53
N LEU A 678 8.52 3.61 9.98
CA LEU A 678 7.43 4.36 9.37
C LEU A 678 7.77 4.81 7.95
N VAL A 679 8.98 5.35 7.72
CA VAL A 679 9.42 5.77 6.38
C VAL A 679 9.41 4.60 5.40
N MET A 680 9.88 3.44 5.87
CA MET A 680 10.02 2.21 5.09
C MET A 680 8.87 1.22 5.33
N ALA A 681 7.71 1.69 5.79
CA ALA A 681 6.62 0.83 6.23
C ALA A 681 6.13 -0.12 5.13
N GLY A 682 6.11 -1.43 5.43
CA GLY A 682 5.71 -2.49 4.51
C GLY A 682 6.78 -2.93 3.50
N THR A 683 7.83 -2.15 3.25
CA THR A 683 8.85 -2.51 2.23
C THR A 683 9.66 -3.76 2.57
N GLY A 684 9.78 -4.10 3.86
CA GLY A 684 10.69 -5.15 4.31
C GLY A 684 12.16 -4.86 3.99
N ASP A 685 12.58 -3.59 3.89
CA ASP A 685 13.95 -3.19 3.52
C ASP A 685 15.02 -3.92 4.34
N LEU A 686 15.99 -4.50 3.65
CA LEU A 686 16.95 -5.44 4.25
C LEU A 686 17.97 -4.75 5.16
N GLU A 687 18.37 -3.52 4.83
CA GLU A 687 19.31 -2.75 5.63
C GLU A 687 18.66 -2.33 6.94
N CYS A 688 17.45 -1.78 6.88
CA CYS A 688 16.63 -1.48 8.06
C CYS A 688 16.40 -2.74 8.91
N MET A 689 16.06 -3.87 8.28
CA MET A 689 15.82 -5.14 8.98
C MET A 689 17.06 -5.64 9.72
N ARG A 690 18.25 -5.55 9.12
CA ARG A 690 19.52 -5.94 9.75
C ARG A 690 19.82 -5.08 10.98
N LEU A 691 19.65 -3.76 10.86
CA LEU A 691 19.85 -2.84 11.98
C LEU A 691 18.85 -3.12 13.11
N LEU A 692 17.55 -3.20 12.81
CA LEU A 692 16.49 -3.48 13.80
C LEU A 692 16.70 -4.85 14.47
N ARG A 693 17.10 -5.86 13.70
CA ARG A 693 17.44 -7.19 14.23
C ARG A 693 18.62 -7.11 15.20
N SER A 694 19.66 -6.34 14.87
CA SER A 694 20.83 -6.20 15.75
C SER A 694 20.46 -5.59 17.11
N LEU A 695 19.62 -4.55 17.11
CA LEU A 695 19.13 -3.91 18.33
C LEU A 695 18.23 -4.85 19.14
N LEU A 696 17.27 -5.51 18.48
CA LEU A 696 16.38 -6.50 19.10
C LEU A 696 17.15 -7.67 19.72
N LEU A 697 18.21 -8.16 19.07
CA LEU A 697 19.03 -9.26 19.59
C LEU A 697 19.93 -8.82 20.75
N ARG A 698 20.50 -7.61 20.72
CA ARG A 698 21.31 -7.07 21.83
C ARG A 698 20.48 -6.89 23.09
N GLN A 699 19.23 -6.44 22.95
CA GLN A 699 18.29 -6.40 24.07
C GLN A 699 18.05 -7.79 24.70
N LYS A 700 18.29 -8.89 23.98
CA LYS A 700 18.19 -10.26 24.55
C LYS A 700 19.40 -10.62 25.40
N VAL A 701 20.57 -10.02 25.15
CA VAL A 701 21.85 -10.41 25.78
C VAL A 701 22.10 -9.59 27.04
N ASP A 702 21.61 -8.36 27.11
CA ASP A 702 21.77 -7.50 28.28
C ASP A 702 21.19 -8.16 29.55
N ALA A 703 22.08 -8.66 30.41
CA ALA A 703 21.76 -9.26 31.70
C ALA A 703 21.53 -8.20 32.81
N HIS A 704 21.89 -6.94 32.53
CA HIS A 704 21.88 -5.82 33.48
C HIS A 704 20.48 -5.33 33.91
N GLY A 705 19.39 -6.05 33.61
CA GLY A 705 18.06 -5.81 34.19
C GLY A 705 17.27 -4.57 33.72
N ASP A 706 17.90 -3.59 33.06
CA ASP A 706 17.27 -2.28 32.78
C ASP A 706 16.32 -2.24 31.57
N ILE A 707 16.20 -3.33 30.80
CA ILE A 707 15.32 -3.35 29.62
C ILE A 707 13.90 -3.69 30.07
N THR A 708 13.00 -2.74 29.85
CA THR A 708 11.59 -2.84 30.25
C THR A 708 10.75 -3.60 29.24
N TYR A 709 9.54 -3.99 29.66
CA TYR A 709 8.50 -4.56 28.79
C TYR A 709 8.23 -3.65 27.58
N GLY A 710 8.09 -2.35 27.83
CA GLY A 710 7.84 -1.32 26.84
C GLY A 710 8.94 -1.12 25.82
N ASN A 711 10.22 -1.23 26.21
CA ASN A 711 11.34 -1.13 25.27
C ASN A 711 11.30 -2.25 24.22
N HIS A 712 10.94 -3.47 24.64
CA HIS A 712 10.73 -4.58 23.71
C HIS A 712 9.49 -4.37 22.82
N MET A 713 8.40 -3.82 23.37
CA MET A 713 7.21 -3.46 22.59
C MET A 713 7.55 -2.44 21.51
N ALA A 714 8.29 -1.38 21.84
CA ALA A 714 8.67 -0.33 20.91
C ALA A 714 9.52 -0.86 19.74
N MET A 715 10.56 -1.62 20.05
CA MET A 715 11.48 -2.19 19.06
C MET A 715 10.84 -3.28 18.21
N SER A 716 10.01 -4.14 18.79
CA SER A 716 9.28 -5.14 18.02
C SER A 716 8.24 -4.48 17.12
N SER A 717 7.57 -3.41 17.57
CA SER A 717 6.65 -2.62 16.74
C SER A 717 7.35 -1.99 15.55
N ALA A 718 8.60 -1.51 15.69
CA ALA A 718 9.39 -1.04 14.55
C ALA A 718 9.60 -2.16 13.50
N LEU A 719 9.92 -3.38 13.94
CA LEU A 719 10.01 -4.54 13.03
C LEU A 719 8.66 -4.89 12.41
N GLY A 720 7.56 -4.77 13.18
CA GLY A 720 6.20 -4.99 12.70
C GLY A 720 5.77 -3.99 11.63
N LEU A 721 6.07 -2.69 11.80
CA LEU A 721 5.81 -1.63 10.82
C LEU A 721 6.60 -1.84 9.53
N LEU A 722 7.86 -2.29 9.61
CA LEU A 722 8.68 -2.58 8.44
C LEU A 722 8.08 -3.71 7.59
N PHE A 723 7.40 -4.68 8.22
CA PHE A 723 6.74 -5.84 7.57
C PHE A 723 5.22 -5.78 7.70
N LEU A 724 4.64 -4.58 7.66
CA LEU A 724 3.20 -4.37 7.84
C LEU A 724 2.37 -5.22 6.86
N GLY A 725 1.46 -6.04 7.39
CA GLY A 725 0.66 -7.01 6.63
C GLY A 725 1.48 -8.05 5.86
N GLY A 726 2.71 -8.35 6.28
CA GLY A 726 3.65 -9.21 5.56
C GLY A 726 4.37 -8.51 4.40
N GLY A 727 4.26 -7.19 4.32
CA GLY A 727 4.74 -6.35 3.22
C GLY A 727 3.67 -6.00 2.18
N ARG A 728 2.41 -6.32 2.47
CA ARG A 728 1.25 -6.02 1.61
C ARG A 728 0.60 -4.67 1.91
N CYS A 729 0.93 -4.06 3.05
CA CYS A 729 0.29 -2.84 3.52
C CYS A 729 1.33 -1.75 3.75
N SER A 730 0.92 -0.50 3.58
CA SER A 730 1.72 0.68 3.94
C SER A 730 0.92 1.60 4.87
N VAL A 731 1.34 2.85 5.02
CA VAL A 731 0.73 3.85 5.90
C VAL A 731 0.16 5.01 5.09
N ARG A 732 -1.07 5.43 5.39
CA ARG A 732 -1.75 6.57 4.76
C ARG A 732 -1.15 7.90 5.18
N SER A 733 -1.10 8.85 4.25
CA SER A 733 -0.66 10.24 4.48
C SER A 733 -1.86 11.18 4.64
N SER A 734 -2.71 10.95 5.64
CA SER A 734 -3.85 11.82 5.97
C SER A 734 -3.71 12.39 7.39
N ARG A 735 -4.34 13.54 7.68
CA ARG A 735 -4.29 14.16 9.03
C ARG A 735 -4.69 13.17 10.11
N LEU A 736 -5.75 12.40 9.86
CA LEU A 736 -6.21 11.36 10.77
C LEU A 736 -5.17 10.26 10.96
N ALA A 737 -4.58 9.75 9.87
CA ALA A 737 -3.57 8.71 9.95
C ALA A 737 -2.33 9.20 10.72
N THR A 738 -1.88 10.44 10.48
CA THR A 738 -0.79 11.04 11.24
C THR A 738 -1.14 11.18 12.73
N ALA A 739 -2.34 11.67 13.06
CA ALA A 739 -2.80 11.80 14.45
C ALA A 739 -2.87 10.44 15.16
N THR A 740 -3.43 9.40 14.52
CA THR A 740 -3.54 8.06 15.11
C THR A 740 -2.18 7.37 15.26
N LEU A 741 -1.22 7.63 14.36
CA LEU A 741 0.17 7.16 14.53
C LEU A 741 0.87 7.85 15.70
N VAL A 742 0.67 9.15 15.89
CA VAL A 742 1.19 9.89 17.06
C VAL A 742 0.64 9.27 18.35
N ILE A 743 -0.65 8.94 18.38
CA ILE A 743 -1.29 8.29 19.52
C ILE A 743 -0.71 6.88 19.73
N ALA A 744 -0.67 6.03 18.70
CA ALA A 744 -0.25 4.64 18.82
C ALA A 744 1.24 4.47 19.14
N LEU A 745 2.10 5.38 18.65
CA LEU A 745 3.56 5.33 18.77
C LEU A 745 4.10 6.39 19.76
N TYR A 746 3.24 6.92 20.64
CA TYR A 746 3.66 7.86 21.68
C TYR A 746 4.84 7.29 22.49
N PRO A 747 5.95 8.01 22.71
CA PRO A 747 7.23 7.42 23.10
C PRO A 747 7.28 6.90 24.54
N LEU A 748 6.31 7.23 25.41
CA LEU A 748 6.23 6.70 26.76
C LEU A 748 5.60 5.30 26.77
N TYR A 749 6.45 4.29 26.61
CA TYR A 749 6.06 2.87 26.68
C TYR A 749 5.98 2.37 28.13
N PRO A 750 5.13 1.37 28.42
CA PRO A 750 4.90 0.84 29.77
C PRO A 750 6.15 0.15 30.34
N THR A 751 6.48 0.42 31.60
CA THR A 751 7.65 -0.19 32.26
C THR A 751 7.42 -1.67 32.60
N LYS A 752 6.20 -1.98 33.06
CA LYS A 752 5.68 -3.32 33.41
C LYS A 752 4.45 -3.65 32.56
N THR A 753 4.00 -4.90 32.55
CA THR A 753 2.82 -5.30 31.77
C THR A 753 1.52 -4.66 32.25
N THR A 754 1.40 -4.32 33.53
CA THR A 754 0.22 -3.66 34.12
C THR A 754 0.30 -2.13 34.14
N ASP A 755 1.40 -1.56 33.64
CA ASP A 755 1.63 -0.11 33.69
C ASP A 755 0.76 0.62 32.66
N GLN A 756 -0.10 1.51 33.14
CA GLN A 756 -0.98 2.36 32.34
C GLN A 756 -0.84 3.84 32.73
N ARG A 757 0.23 4.20 33.45
CA ARG A 757 0.39 5.53 34.08
C ARG A 757 0.30 6.69 33.08
N TYR A 758 1.09 6.59 32.01
CA TYR A 758 1.27 7.68 31.04
C TYR A 758 0.44 7.51 29.77
N HIS A 759 0.05 6.28 29.44
CA HIS A 759 -0.60 5.96 28.18
C HIS A 759 -1.33 4.63 28.29
N LEU A 760 -2.62 4.61 27.94
CA LEU A 760 -3.42 3.39 27.92
C LEU A 760 -2.87 2.44 26.84
N GLN A 761 -2.52 1.20 27.22
CA GLN A 761 -1.86 0.26 26.31
C GLN A 761 -2.74 -0.13 25.11
N ALA A 762 -4.07 -0.08 25.23
CA ALA A 762 -4.97 -0.34 24.12
C ALA A 762 -4.72 0.61 22.92
N PHE A 763 -4.35 1.86 23.16
CA PHE A 763 -4.10 2.85 22.10
C PHE A 763 -2.94 2.46 21.17
N ARG A 764 -2.06 1.55 21.60
CA ARG A 764 -0.97 1.00 20.77
C ARG A 764 -1.45 0.32 19.51
N HIS A 765 -2.72 -0.08 19.39
CA HIS A 765 -3.30 -0.68 18.20
C HIS A 765 -4.01 0.31 17.26
N LEU A 766 -4.11 1.60 17.63
CA LEU A 766 -4.75 2.62 16.78
C LEU A 766 -3.99 2.89 15.47
N TYR A 767 -2.76 2.38 15.32
CA TYR A 767 -2.03 2.37 14.05
C TYR A 767 -2.84 1.72 12.92
N VAL A 768 -3.76 0.79 13.25
CA VAL A 768 -4.61 0.09 12.28
C VAL A 768 -5.45 1.08 11.45
N LEU A 769 -5.90 2.17 12.06
CA LEU A 769 -6.66 3.23 11.39
C LEU A 769 -5.83 4.03 10.37
N ALA A 770 -4.50 3.99 10.49
CA ALA A 770 -3.57 4.63 9.58
C ALA A 770 -3.13 3.73 8.42
N ILE A 771 -3.56 2.46 8.37
CA ILE A 771 -3.07 1.49 7.39
C ILE A 771 -3.66 1.75 6.01
N ASP A 772 -2.79 1.71 5.00
CA ASP A 772 -3.13 1.73 3.59
C ASP A 772 -2.97 0.35 2.97
N ARG A 773 -4.07 -0.20 2.44
CA ARG A 773 -4.11 -1.50 1.76
C ARG A 773 -4.12 -1.36 0.23
N SER A 774 -4.26 -0.15 -0.30
CA SER A 774 -4.45 0.11 -1.73
C SER A 774 -3.17 0.07 -2.57
N ARG A 775 -2.00 0.24 -1.94
CA ARG A 775 -0.72 0.44 -2.64
C ARG A 775 -0.05 -0.83 -3.15
N LEU A 776 -0.58 -2.00 -2.79
CA LEU A 776 -0.04 -3.27 -3.27
C LEU A 776 -0.46 -3.45 -4.73
N VAL A 777 0.51 -3.39 -5.63
CA VAL A 777 0.30 -3.61 -7.05
C VAL A 777 0.62 -5.03 -7.42
N ARG A 778 -0.32 -5.66 -8.12
CA ARG A 778 -0.22 -7.03 -8.61
C ARG A 778 -0.54 -7.06 -10.09
N ALA A 779 0.19 -7.86 -10.86
CA ALA A 779 -0.11 -8.00 -12.28
C ALA A 779 -0.99 -9.23 -12.53
N LEU A 780 -2.08 -9.03 -13.25
CA LEU A 780 -3.03 -10.06 -13.67
C LEU A 780 -2.92 -10.22 -15.18
N ASP A 781 -2.56 -11.42 -15.63
CA ASP A 781 -2.61 -11.74 -17.04
C ASP A 781 -4.08 -11.90 -17.48
N VAL A 782 -4.48 -11.11 -18.48
CA VAL A 782 -5.87 -11.06 -18.96
C VAL A 782 -6.27 -12.33 -19.70
N ASP A 783 -5.33 -13.00 -20.36
CA ASP A 783 -5.63 -14.18 -21.18
C ASP A 783 -5.75 -15.44 -20.30
N THR A 784 -4.92 -15.58 -19.28
CA THR A 784 -4.91 -16.74 -18.36
C THR A 784 -5.72 -16.52 -17.08
N HIS A 785 -6.07 -15.28 -16.76
CA HIS A 785 -6.63 -14.87 -15.46
C HIS A 785 -5.76 -15.27 -14.25
N GLN A 786 -4.45 -15.45 -14.45
CA GLN A 786 -3.49 -15.79 -13.40
C GLN A 786 -2.64 -14.59 -12.99
N TRP A 787 -2.24 -14.58 -11.71
CA TRP A 787 -1.32 -13.57 -11.19
C TRP A 787 0.09 -13.89 -11.63
N THR A 788 0.72 -12.95 -12.35
CA THR A 788 2.06 -13.16 -12.90
C THR A 788 3.02 -12.05 -12.45
N PRO A 789 4.29 -12.40 -12.18
CA PRO A 789 5.26 -11.42 -11.72
C PRO A 789 5.87 -10.63 -12.89
N MET A 790 5.66 -9.31 -12.90
CA MET A 790 5.94 -8.39 -14.00
C MET A 790 7.00 -7.34 -13.59
N PRO A 791 8.11 -7.16 -14.33
CA PRO A 791 9.04 -6.06 -14.09
C PRO A 791 8.40 -4.71 -14.47
N LEU A 792 8.59 -3.71 -13.61
CA LEU A 792 8.06 -2.36 -13.70
C LEU A 792 9.19 -1.35 -13.53
N ARG A 793 9.07 -0.21 -14.21
CA ARG A 793 9.86 1.01 -13.97
C ARG A 793 8.95 2.06 -13.36
N VAL A 794 9.34 2.59 -12.20
CA VAL A 794 8.57 3.58 -11.45
C VAL A 794 9.39 4.86 -11.32
N TRP A 795 8.87 5.98 -11.81
CA TRP A 795 9.46 7.30 -11.63
C TRP A 795 8.80 8.00 -10.46
N THR A 796 9.62 8.57 -9.57
CA THR A 796 9.15 9.29 -8.39
C THR A 796 9.58 10.76 -8.44
N HIS A 797 9.01 11.58 -7.56
CA HIS A 797 9.39 12.99 -7.44
C HIS A 797 10.76 13.22 -6.75
N PHE A 798 11.23 12.25 -5.96
CA PHE A 798 12.48 12.35 -5.21
C PHE A 798 13.69 11.76 -5.93
N SER A 799 13.50 10.99 -7.02
CA SER A 799 14.57 10.38 -7.81
C SER A 799 14.41 10.71 -9.28
N SER A 800 15.48 11.15 -9.94
CA SER A 800 15.51 11.34 -11.39
C SER A 800 15.58 10.00 -12.15
N ALA A 801 16.21 8.99 -11.55
CA ALA A 801 16.32 7.66 -12.11
C ALA A 801 15.07 6.81 -11.79
N PRO A 802 14.59 5.99 -12.74
CA PRO A 802 13.50 5.06 -12.49
C PRO A 802 13.91 3.97 -11.50
N LEU A 803 13.03 3.66 -10.57
CA LEU A 803 13.14 2.50 -9.70
C LEU A 803 12.68 1.26 -10.47
N GLU A 804 13.56 0.26 -10.61
CA GLU A 804 13.21 -1.02 -11.20
C GLU A 804 12.67 -1.96 -10.12
N VAL A 805 11.42 -2.39 -10.29
CA VAL A 805 10.67 -3.17 -9.31
C VAL A 805 9.95 -4.32 -10.01
N ARG A 806 9.55 -5.37 -9.30
CA ARG A 806 8.81 -6.51 -9.88
C ARG A 806 7.53 -6.75 -9.10
N THR A 807 6.40 -6.97 -9.78
CA THR A 807 5.15 -7.32 -9.11
C THR A 807 5.19 -8.75 -8.54
N PRO A 808 4.47 -9.04 -7.44
CA PRO A 808 3.75 -8.08 -6.60
C PRO A 808 4.71 -7.12 -5.89
N THR A 809 4.33 -5.85 -5.78
CA THR A 809 5.16 -4.83 -5.11
C THR A 809 4.32 -3.75 -4.43
N LEU A 810 4.84 -3.18 -3.36
CA LEU A 810 4.24 -2.07 -2.64
C LEU A 810 4.73 -0.74 -3.22
N LEU A 811 3.83 0.05 -3.80
CA LEU A 811 4.18 1.37 -4.31
C LEU A 811 4.32 2.40 -3.17
N PRO A 812 5.16 3.44 -3.34
CA PRO A 812 5.20 4.57 -2.43
C PRO A 812 3.89 5.37 -2.48
N ALA A 813 3.73 6.32 -1.56
CA ALA A 813 2.57 7.22 -1.52
C ALA A 813 2.32 7.91 -2.87
N ARG A 814 1.04 8.09 -3.25
CA ARG A 814 0.61 8.72 -4.51
C ARG A 814 1.30 10.06 -4.78
N SER A 815 1.48 10.89 -3.77
CA SER A 815 2.14 12.20 -3.89
C SER A 815 3.59 12.13 -4.36
N MET A 816 4.21 10.95 -4.27
CA MET A 816 5.59 10.71 -4.69
C MET A 816 5.67 10.08 -6.09
N LEU A 817 4.57 9.56 -6.65
CA LEU A 817 4.54 8.85 -7.93
C LEU A 817 4.36 9.83 -9.11
N ARG A 818 5.19 9.67 -10.14
CA ARG A 818 5.10 10.45 -11.40
C ARG A 818 4.57 9.60 -12.55
N ARG A 819 5.22 8.47 -12.81
CA ARG A 819 4.96 7.57 -13.95
C ARG A 819 5.27 6.12 -13.57
N LEU A 820 4.54 5.17 -14.13
CA LEU A 820 4.80 3.73 -14.02
C LEU A 820 4.71 3.10 -15.41
N GLU A 821 5.66 2.25 -15.74
CA GLU A 821 5.74 1.57 -17.04
C GLU A 821 6.09 0.09 -16.87
N THR A 822 5.48 -0.79 -17.65
CA THR A 822 5.87 -2.20 -17.73
C THR A 822 7.19 -2.33 -18.51
N ALA A 823 8.17 -3.04 -17.95
CA ALA A 823 9.51 -3.15 -18.51
C ALA A 823 9.76 -4.48 -19.26
N ALA A 824 8.72 -5.27 -19.51
CA ALA A 824 8.83 -6.58 -20.14
C ALA A 824 8.59 -6.53 -21.65
N ASN A 825 9.51 -7.09 -22.44
CA ASN A 825 9.44 -7.05 -23.90
C ASN A 825 8.37 -7.98 -24.48
N ASP A 826 8.04 -9.06 -23.77
CA ASP A 826 7.08 -10.10 -24.12
C ASP A 826 5.62 -9.70 -23.84
N HIS A 827 5.39 -8.59 -23.13
CA HIS A 827 4.07 -8.04 -22.84
C HIS A 827 3.86 -6.71 -23.57
N PHE A 828 2.60 -6.34 -23.77
CA PHE A 828 2.29 -5.01 -24.28
C PHE A 828 2.65 -3.95 -23.23
N PRO A 829 3.26 -2.82 -23.64
CA PRO A 829 3.63 -1.77 -22.71
C PRO A 829 2.38 -1.10 -22.14
N ILE A 830 2.37 -0.89 -20.83
CA ILE A 830 1.33 -0.14 -20.12
C ILE A 830 2.03 0.98 -19.38
N VAL A 831 1.62 2.21 -19.68
CA VAL A 831 2.13 3.43 -19.07
C VAL A 831 0.99 4.05 -18.26
N VAL A 832 1.21 4.26 -16.97
CA VAL A 832 0.31 4.99 -16.08
C VAL A 832 0.99 6.28 -15.67
N ASP A 833 0.38 7.41 -16.00
CA ASP A 833 0.90 8.75 -15.67
C ASP A 833 0.01 9.41 -14.62
N TRP A 834 0.58 9.74 -13.46
CA TRP A 834 -0.14 10.45 -12.38
C TRP A 834 -0.14 11.96 -12.56
N SER A 835 0.64 12.49 -13.51
CA SER A 835 0.70 13.92 -13.81
C SER A 835 -0.56 14.43 -14.53
N THR A 836 -1.28 13.56 -15.24
CA THR A 836 -2.55 13.84 -15.91
C THR A 836 -3.72 13.44 -15.00
N ALA A 837 -4.58 14.40 -14.63
CA ALA A 837 -5.62 14.21 -13.61
C ALA A 837 -6.73 13.18 -13.96
N ASP A 838 -6.82 12.75 -15.22
CA ASP A 838 -7.92 11.93 -15.77
C ASP A 838 -7.52 10.53 -16.27
N ASP A 839 -6.35 9.99 -15.91
CA ASP A 839 -6.04 8.60 -16.27
C ASP A 839 -6.89 7.61 -15.43
N SER A 840 -7.87 6.96 -16.08
CA SER A 840 -8.76 5.96 -15.48
C SER A 840 -7.98 4.77 -14.90
N ARG A 841 -6.80 4.46 -15.45
CA ARG A 841 -5.95 3.35 -15.00
C ARG A 841 -5.25 3.66 -13.69
N ALA A 842 -4.86 4.92 -13.48
CA ALA A 842 -4.33 5.37 -12.20
C ALA A 842 -5.39 5.22 -11.09
N ARG A 843 -6.64 5.59 -11.38
CA ARG A 843 -7.77 5.41 -10.44
C ARG A 843 -8.05 3.93 -10.15
N LEU A 844 -8.02 3.08 -11.18
CA LEU A 844 -8.22 1.63 -11.02
C LEU A 844 -7.12 0.97 -10.19
N LEU A 845 -5.86 1.34 -10.44
CA LEU A 845 -4.72 0.88 -9.66
C LEU A 845 -4.83 1.33 -8.20
N GLU A 846 -5.30 2.56 -7.94
CA GLU A 846 -5.55 3.08 -6.60
C GLU A 846 -6.73 2.38 -5.89
N GLN A 847 -7.76 1.94 -6.61
CA GLN A 847 -8.93 1.29 -6.00
C GLN A 847 -8.73 -0.21 -5.79
N GLN A 848 -8.10 -0.89 -6.75
CA GLN A 848 -8.04 -2.35 -6.79
C GLN A 848 -6.62 -2.91 -6.60
N GLY A 849 -5.56 -2.12 -6.83
CA GLY A 849 -4.18 -2.60 -6.79
C GLY A 849 -3.84 -3.61 -7.91
N VAL A 850 -4.62 -3.63 -8.98
CA VAL A 850 -4.48 -4.60 -10.08
C VAL A 850 -4.02 -3.92 -11.36
N LEU A 851 -2.85 -4.34 -11.84
CA LEU A 851 -2.34 -4.01 -13.17
C LEU A 851 -2.69 -5.16 -14.11
N ARG A 852 -3.66 -4.94 -15.00
CA ARG A 852 -3.97 -5.92 -16.04
C ARG A 852 -2.88 -5.88 -17.09
N ILE A 853 -2.31 -7.02 -17.43
CA ILE A 853 -1.26 -7.13 -18.44
C ILE A 853 -1.72 -8.12 -19.50
N LYS A 854 -1.32 -7.86 -20.74
CA LYS A 854 -1.54 -8.79 -21.84
C LYS A 854 -0.21 -9.19 -22.42
N ARG A 855 -0.02 -10.48 -22.57
CA ARG A 855 1.12 -11.04 -23.28
C ARG A 855 0.99 -10.76 -24.77
N LYS A 856 2.09 -10.41 -25.44
CA LYS A 856 2.13 -10.40 -26.90
C LYS A 856 1.93 -11.85 -27.33
N LEU A 857 0.80 -12.14 -27.99
CA LEU A 857 0.52 -13.46 -28.56
C LEU A 857 1.76 -13.91 -29.30
N GLY A 858 2.28 -15.10 -28.97
CA GLY A 858 3.46 -15.67 -29.62
C GLY A 858 4.77 -15.73 -28.85
N ALA A 859 4.81 -15.28 -27.59
CA ALA A 859 6.07 -15.11 -26.89
C ALA A 859 6.66 -16.36 -26.20
N ASP A 860 6.03 -17.55 -26.11
CA ASP A 860 6.79 -18.77 -25.69
C ASP A 860 6.26 -20.19 -26.03
N ALA A 861 4.97 -20.48 -26.25
CA ALA A 861 4.54 -21.91 -26.32
C ALA A 861 4.03 -22.42 -27.69
N PRO A 862 3.06 -21.77 -28.38
CA PRO A 862 2.53 -22.28 -29.65
C PRO A 862 3.26 -21.75 -30.90
N ARG A 863 4.04 -20.67 -30.80
CA ARG A 863 4.76 -20.09 -31.96
C ARG A 863 6.14 -20.65 -32.14
N ALA A 864 6.91 -20.86 -31.06
CA ALA A 864 8.16 -21.60 -31.15
C ALA A 864 7.90 -23.04 -31.62
N THR A 865 6.80 -23.67 -31.21
CA THR A 865 6.36 -24.96 -31.74
C THR A 865 5.83 -24.84 -33.17
N PHE A 866 4.99 -23.88 -33.55
CA PHE A 866 4.57 -23.71 -34.95
C PHE A 866 5.77 -23.46 -35.87
N PHE A 867 6.66 -22.54 -35.51
CA PHE A 867 7.86 -22.23 -36.27
C PHE A 867 8.90 -23.35 -36.24
N ALA A 868 9.08 -24.07 -35.13
CA ALA A 868 9.95 -25.25 -35.07
C ALA A 868 9.36 -26.45 -35.83
N SER A 869 8.04 -26.65 -35.76
CA SER A 869 7.31 -27.65 -36.57
C SER A 869 7.36 -27.29 -38.05
N PHE A 870 7.22 -26.00 -38.38
CA PHE A 870 7.35 -25.48 -39.73
C PHE A 870 8.78 -25.66 -40.25
N SER A 871 9.83 -25.35 -39.47
CA SER A 871 11.21 -25.64 -39.87
C SER A 871 11.50 -27.13 -39.99
N ASN A 872 10.93 -27.96 -39.10
CA ASN A 872 11.10 -29.42 -39.11
C ASN A 872 10.42 -30.08 -40.32
N LEU A 873 9.32 -29.52 -40.83
CA LEU A 873 8.65 -29.97 -42.05
C LEU A 873 9.55 -29.90 -43.30
N PHE A 874 10.60 -29.08 -43.28
CA PHE A 874 11.55 -28.91 -44.39
C PHE A 874 12.93 -29.55 -44.13
N ALA A 875 13.12 -30.21 -42.98
CA ALA A 875 14.39 -30.85 -42.62
C ALA A 875 14.53 -32.29 -43.17
N THR A 876 13.49 -32.87 -43.76
CA THR A 876 13.53 -34.20 -44.38
C THR A 876 14.00 -34.13 -45.84
N VAL A 877 15.04 -34.91 -46.15
CA VAL A 877 15.73 -35.01 -47.45
C VAL A 877 14.76 -35.31 -48.61
N LEU A 878 14.85 -34.55 -49.71
CA LEU A 878 14.08 -34.73 -50.94
C LEU A 878 14.97 -35.04 -52.15
N THR A 879 14.40 -35.81 -53.08
CA THR A 879 15.04 -36.50 -54.21
C THR A 879 14.81 -35.83 -55.58
N GLN A 880 14.18 -34.65 -55.66
CA GLN A 880 13.89 -33.95 -56.93
C GLN A 880 14.29 -32.45 -56.94
N ALA A 881 14.65 -31.94 -58.12
CA ALA A 881 15.19 -30.58 -58.31
C ALA A 881 14.15 -29.46 -58.13
N SER A 882 12.87 -29.69 -58.44
CA SER A 882 11.76 -28.73 -58.25
C SER A 882 11.50 -28.41 -56.77
N ASP A 883 11.77 -29.36 -55.88
CA ASP A 883 11.52 -29.20 -54.44
C ASP A 883 12.55 -28.27 -53.77
N THR A 884 13.74 -28.12 -54.35
CA THR A 884 14.81 -27.29 -53.78
C THR A 884 14.47 -25.80 -53.77
N MET A 885 13.77 -25.31 -54.80
CA MET A 885 13.37 -23.89 -54.90
C MET A 885 12.21 -23.55 -53.94
N TRP A 886 11.26 -24.48 -53.77
CA TRP A 886 10.15 -24.30 -52.84
C TRP A 886 10.62 -24.29 -51.37
N ILE A 887 11.59 -25.15 -51.03
CA ILE A 887 12.18 -25.21 -49.69
C ILE A 887 13.01 -23.95 -49.40
N ALA A 888 13.78 -23.46 -50.38
CA ALA A 888 14.53 -22.21 -50.25
C ALA A 888 13.60 -21.02 -50.03
N PHE A 889 12.46 -20.96 -50.74
CA PHE A 889 11.42 -19.96 -50.52
C PHE A 889 10.83 -20.06 -49.11
N CYS A 890 10.44 -21.27 -48.67
CA CYS A 890 9.86 -21.49 -47.33
C CYS A 890 10.84 -21.13 -46.20
N ALA A 891 12.13 -21.44 -46.35
CA ALA A 891 13.18 -21.09 -45.39
C ALA A 891 13.43 -19.57 -45.32
N ARG A 892 13.42 -18.89 -46.47
CA ARG A 892 13.55 -17.42 -46.53
C ARG A 892 12.32 -16.71 -45.95
N LEU A 893 11.13 -17.22 -46.26
CA LEU A 893 9.86 -16.76 -45.70
C LEU A 893 9.82 -16.95 -44.17
N TYR A 894 10.35 -18.06 -43.67
CA TYR A 894 10.46 -18.35 -42.24
C TYR A 894 11.33 -17.31 -41.51
N GLU A 895 12.56 -17.09 -41.99
CA GLU A 895 13.48 -16.16 -41.34
C GLU A 895 12.96 -14.71 -41.36
N GLU A 896 12.33 -14.29 -42.46
CA GLU A 896 11.77 -12.95 -42.55
C GLU A 896 10.51 -12.78 -41.68
N CYS A 897 9.57 -13.74 -41.68
CA CYS A 897 8.40 -13.68 -40.79
C CYS A 897 8.77 -13.74 -39.31
N LYS A 898 9.88 -14.43 -38.97
CA LYS A 898 10.45 -14.47 -37.63
C LYS A 898 11.11 -13.14 -37.24
N ARG A 899 11.89 -12.54 -38.15
CA ARG A 899 12.54 -11.23 -37.98
C ARG A 899 11.53 -10.10 -37.79
N GLU A 900 10.49 -10.09 -38.61
CA GLU A 900 9.42 -9.07 -38.60
C GLU A 900 8.31 -9.31 -37.56
N ASN A 901 8.35 -10.45 -36.85
CA ASN A 901 7.32 -10.86 -35.88
C ASN A 901 5.89 -10.89 -36.48
N LYS A 902 5.75 -11.44 -37.70
CA LYS A 902 4.48 -11.53 -38.47
C LYS A 902 4.15 -12.97 -38.92
N PRO A 903 3.88 -13.91 -37.99
CA PRO A 903 3.61 -15.31 -38.30
C PRO A 903 2.34 -15.53 -39.12
N ASP A 904 1.32 -14.68 -38.93
CA ASP A 904 0.03 -14.81 -39.62
C ASP A 904 0.15 -14.57 -41.12
N CYS A 905 1.24 -13.91 -41.55
CA CYS A 905 1.52 -13.66 -42.95
C CYS A 905 2.10 -14.89 -43.66
N VAL A 906 2.64 -15.89 -42.94
CA VAL A 906 3.21 -17.10 -43.54
C VAL A 906 2.20 -17.82 -44.42
N ALA A 907 0.96 -17.99 -43.94
CA ALA A 907 -0.11 -18.62 -44.71
C ALA A 907 -0.49 -17.81 -45.96
N VAL A 908 -0.44 -16.47 -45.88
CA VAL A 908 -0.75 -15.58 -47.00
C VAL A 908 0.31 -15.72 -48.09
N TYR A 909 1.59 -15.69 -47.72
CA TYR A 909 2.70 -15.82 -48.67
C TYR A 909 2.81 -17.22 -49.28
N LEU A 910 2.54 -18.27 -48.51
CA LEU A 910 2.49 -19.63 -49.05
C LEU A 910 1.33 -19.82 -50.04
N ASN A 911 0.15 -19.28 -49.73
CA ASN A 911 -0.98 -19.31 -50.66
C ASN A 911 -0.70 -18.49 -51.92
N ALA A 912 0.02 -17.38 -51.79
CA ALA A 912 0.44 -16.57 -52.93
C ALA A 912 1.39 -17.32 -53.86
N LYS A 913 2.46 -17.90 -53.30
CA LYS A 913 3.42 -18.67 -54.10
C LYS A 913 2.78 -19.92 -54.71
N ARG A 914 1.87 -20.59 -54.00
CA ARG A 914 1.18 -21.76 -54.55
C ARG A 914 0.24 -21.39 -55.70
N CYS A 915 -0.48 -20.28 -55.57
CA CYS A 915 -1.34 -19.81 -56.64
C CYS A 915 -0.55 -19.29 -57.84
N GLU A 916 0.63 -18.68 -57.65
CA GLU A 916 1.58 -18.35 -58.73
C GLU A 916 1.91 -19.59 -59.57
N VAL A 917 2.37 -20.65 -58.92
CA VAL A 917 2.74 -21.92 -59.55
C VAL A 917 1.53 -22.52 -60.28
N ASP A 918 0.37 -22.57 -59.61
CA ASP A 918 -0.84 -23.14 -60.18
C ASP A 918 -1.38 -22.33 -61.37
N VAL A 919 -1.12 -21.01 -61.42
CA VAL A 919 -1.49 -20.12 -62.53
C VAL A 919 -0.51 -20.29 -63.70
N LEU A 920 0.80 -20.33 -63.42
CA LEU A 920 1.85 -20.57 -64.42
C LEU A 920 1.73 -21.96 -65.07
N GLU A 921 1.24 -22.95 -64.32
CA GLU A 921 0.96 -24.30 -64.82
C GLU A 921 -0.45 -24.44 -65.43
N HIS A 922 -1.19 -23.34 -65.61
CA HIS A 922 -2.55 -23.29 -66.15
C HIS A 922 -3.57 -24.17 -65.40
N ARG A 923 -3.31 -24.52 -64.13
CA ARG A 923 -4.20 -25.35 -63.29
C ARG A 923 -5.38 -24.57 -62.70
N ILE A 924 -5.26 -23.25 -62.55
CA ILE A 924 -6.33 -22.38 -62.06
C ILE A 924 -6.84 -21.47 -63.19
N THR A 925 -8.12 -21.59 -63.52
CA THR A 925 -8.84 -20.72 -64.46
C THR A 925 -9.70 -19.66 -63.76
N HIS A 926 -9.84 -19.74 -62.43
CA HIS A 926 -10.69 -18.85 -61.64
C HIS A 926 -10.01 -17.49 -61.37
N THR A 927 -10.58 -16.42 -61.95
CA THR A 927 -10.12 -15.03 -61.86
C THR A 927 -10.11 -14.44 -60.44
N LEU A 928 -10.91 -14.97 -59.51
CA LEU A 928 -11.06 -14.42 -58.15
C LEU A 928 -9.82 -14.60 -57.27
N LEU A 929 -9.16 -15.77 -57.33
CA LEU A 929 -7.94 -16.05 -56.56
C LEU A 929 -6.78 -15.18 -57.05
N VAL A 930 -6.68 -15.04 -58.37
CA VAL A 930 -5.70 -14.17 -59.05
C VAL A 930 -5.93 -12.70 -58.69
N ALA A 931 -7.18 -12.22 -58.72
CA ALA A 931 -7.52 -10.85 -58.34
C ALA A 931 -7.21 -10.56 -56.87
N ASN A 932 -7.45 -11.51 -55.96
CA ASN A 932 -7.07 -11.38 -54.55
C ASN A 932 -5.56 -11.24 -54.37
N LEU A 933 -4.76 -11.93 -55.18
CA LEU A 933 -3.30 -11.88 -55.11
C LEU A 933 -2.72 -10.61 -55.71
N GLN A 934 -3.27 -10.14 -56.83
CA GLN A 934 -2.97 -8.82 -57.38
C GLN A 934 -3.27 -7.72 -56.36
N LEU A 935 -4.39 -7.82 -55.63
CA LEU A 935 -4.70 -6.92 -54.54
C LEU A 935 -3.66 -6.99 -53.41
N VAL A 936 -3.25 -8.19 -52.97
CA VAL A 936 -2.19 -8.32 -51.95
C VAL A 936 -0.90 -7.65 -52.43
N GLN A 937 -0.47 -7.88 -53.67
CA GLN A 937 0.72 -7.27 -54.25
C GLN A 937 0.63 -5.74 -54.32
N LEU A 938 -0.47 -5.19 -54.84
CA LEU A 938 -0.72 -3.74 -54.88
C LEU A 938 -0.65 -3.10 -53.49
N HIS A 939 -1.14 -3.79 -52.46
CA HIS A 939 -1.01 -3.32 -51.08
C HIS A 939 0.43 -3.40 -50.57
N MET A 940 1.19 -4.44 -50.92
CA MET A 940 2.62 -4.55 -50.57
C MET A 940 3.47 -3.46 -51.26
N GLU A 941 3.13 -3.09 -52.49
CA GLU A 941 3.74 -1.98 -53.24
C GLU A 941 3.33 -0.62 -52.68
N LEU A 942 2.03 -0.43 -52.40
CA LEU A 942 1.52 0.74 -51.67
C LEU A 942 2.23 0.89 -50.33
N ASP A 943 2.43 -0.18 -49.57
CA ASP A 943 3.15 -0.14 -48.30
C ASP A 943 4.62 0.25 -48.53
N ALA A 944 5.30 -0.34 -49.51
CA ALA A 944 6.68 0.03 -49.86
C ALA A 944 6.83 1.50 -50.32
N HIS A 945 5.80 2.09 -50.94
CA HIS A 945 5.83 3.46 -51.47
C HIS A 945 5.23 4.52 -50.53
N MET A 946 4.21 4.19 -49.73
CA MET A 946 3.54 5.08 -48.78
C MET A 946 4.29 5.19 -47.45
N PHE A 947 5.12 4.21 -47.09
CA PHE A 947 5.88 4.17 -45.83
C PHE A 947 7.34 4.62 -45.95
N GLN A 948 7.74 5.22 -47.09
CA GLN A 948 9.00 5.96 -47.22
C GLN A 948 8.99 7.32 -46.50
N ALA A 949 7.86 7.75 -45.93
CA ALA A 949 7.75 9.03 -45.24
C ALA A 949 7.63 8.84 -43.72
N ARG A 950 8.79 8.74 -43.04
CA ARG A 950 8.95 9.40 -41.75
C ARG A 950 10.39 9.85 -41.54
N ASP A 951 10.53 11.17 -41.46
CA ASP A 951 11.57 11.85 -40.72
C ASP A 951 11.72 11.20 -39.34
N ASP A 952 12.81 10.45 -39.17
CA ASP A 952 13.57 10.33 -37.93
C ASP A 952 15.00 10.05 -38.37
N ALA A 953 15.87 11.06 -38.29
CA ALA A 953 17.25 11.04 -38.77
C ALA A 953 18.20 10.09 -38.01
N SER A 954 17.69 9.07 -37.31
CA SER A 954 18.48 8.17 -36.45
C SER A 954 18.14 6.69 -36.55
N ALA A 955 17.28 6.25 -37.49
CA ALA A 955 17.06 4.83 -37.74
C ALA A 955 17.26 4.52 -39.23
N GLU A 956 18.15 3.57 -39.54
CA GLU A 956 18.47 3.24 -40.93
C GLU A 956 17.22 2.75 -41.71
N PRO A 957 17.00 3.25 -42.94
CA PRO A 957 15.75 3.08 -43.69
C PRO A 957 15.60 1.72 -44.40
N HIS A 958 16.20 0.63 -43.89
CA HIS A 958 16.38 -0.60 -44.68
C HIS A 958 15.45 -1.79 -44.39
N ASP A 959 14.60 -1.75 -43.37
CA ASP A 959 14.02 -3.02 -42.87
C ASP A 959 12.59 -3.38 -43.31
N VAL A 960 11.75 -2.45 -43.74
CA VAL A 960 10.34 -2.78 -44.12
C VAL A 960 10.22 -3.30 -45.57
N GLY A 961 11.23 -3.08 -46.43
CA GLY A 961 11.14 -3.32 -47.88
C GLY A 961 11.37 -4.76 -48.37
N ARG A 962 11.92 -5.66 -47.55
CA ARG A 962 12.45 -6.96 -48.05
C ARG A 962 11.40 -8.05 -48.24
N LEU A 963 10.35 -8.08 -47.40
CA LEU A 963 9.26 -9.05 -47.52
C LEU A 963 8.35 -8.74 -48.72
N ALA A 964 8.16 -7.44 -49.01
CA ALA A 964 7.50 -6.96 -50.22
C ALA A 964 8.31 -7.34 -51.47
N GLN A 965 9.62 -7.11 -51.45
CA GLN A 965 10.53 -7.51 -52.54
C GLN A 965 10.50 -9.02 -52.82
N LEU A 966 10.41 -9.88 -51.79
CA LEU A 966 10.35 -11.34 -51.99
C LEU A 966 9.17 -11.77 -52.88
N VAL A 967 8.01 -11.12 -52.74
CA VAL A 967 6.84 -11.37 -53.60
C VAL A 967 6.94 -10.60 -54.91
N ASN A 968 7.49 -9.39 -54.88
CA ASN A 968 7.64 -8.52 -56.05
C ASN A 968 8.79 -8.90 -57.00
N GLU A 969 9.63 -9.87 -56.67
CA GLU A 969 10.63 -10.42 -57.59
C GLU A 969 10.15 -11.73 -58.20
N ASP A 970 9.41 -12.54 -57.46
CA ASP A 970 8.97 -13.87 -57.90
C ASP A 970 7.61 -13.84 -58.64
N PHE A 971 6.60 -13.19 -58.06
CA PHE A 971 5.21 -13.23 -58.54
C PHE A 971 4.98 -12.32 -59.74
N THR A 972 5.41 -11.05 -59.63
CA THR A 972 5.32 -10.03 -60.69
C THR A 972 6.03 -10.46 -61.96
N LEU A 973 7.28 -10.92 -61.86
CA LEU A 973 8.03 -11.35 -63.04
C LEU A 973 7.38 -12.60 -63.66
N GLY A 974 6.99 -13.61 -62.87
CA GLY A 974 6.33 -14.80 -63.40
C GLY A 974 4.97 -14.49 -64.05
N TYR A 975 4.08 -13.84 -63.31
CA TYR A 975 2.71 -13.59 -63.74
C TYR A 975 2.61 -12.48 -64.80
N SER A 976 3.40 -11.41 -64.70
CA SER A 976 3.44 -10.36 -65.74
C SER A 976 4.03 -10.88 -67.02
N ASN A 977 5.09 -11.71 -66.98
CA ASN A 977 5.63 -12.34 -68.19
C ASN A 977 4.64 -13.33 -68.79
N ALA A 978 3.86 -14.06 -67.99
CA ALA A 978 2.82 -14.96 -68.49
C ALA A 978 1.61 -14.21 -69.09
N LEU A 979 1.17 -13.11 -68.48
CA LEU A 979 0.13 -12.23 -69.04
C LEU A 979 0.61 -11.55 -70.31
N LEU A 980 1.84 -11.02 -70.32
CA LEU A 980 2.45 -10.43 -71.51
C LEU A 980 2.55 -11.48 -72.62
N ALA A 981 3.01 -12.70 -72.34
CA ALA A 981 3.06 -13.79 -73.31
C ALA A 981 1.66 -14.17 -73.83
N PHE A 982 0.64 -14.19 -72.97
CA PHE A 982 -0.75 -14.43 -73.37
C PHE A 982 -1.29 -13.32 -74.28
N PHE A 983 -0.98 -12.05 -73.99
CA PHE A 983 -1.41 -10.92 -74.81
C PHE A 983 -0.60 -10.80 -76.11
N GLU A 984 0.69 -11.16 -76.10
CA GLU A 984 1.53 -11.26 -77.30
C GLU A 984 1.02 -12.33 -78.27
N GLN A 985 0.45 -13.42 -77.77
CA GLN A 985 -0.19 -14.46 -78.59
C GLN A 985 -1.52 -14.02 -79.24
N LEU A 986 -2.13 -12.93 -78.76
CA LEU A 986 -3.46 -12.48 -79.20
C LEU A 986 -3.44 -11.45 -80.33
N GLU A 987 -2.26 -11.07 -80.85
CA GLU A 987 -2.07 -10.07 -81.93
C GLU A 987 -2.90 -8.78 -81.73
N LEU A 988 -3.04 -8.31 -80.49
CA LEU A 988 -3.81 -7.11 -80.17
C LEU A 988 -3.02 -5.83 -80.52
N PRO A 989 -3.66 -4.77 -81.04
CA PRO A 989 -2.98 -3.54 -81.40
C PRO A 989 -2.33 -2.87 -80.17
N ILE A 990 -1.03 -2.60 -80.27
CA ILE A 990 -0.15 -2.13 -79.18
C ILE A 990 -0.28 -0.60 -78.96
N SER A 991 -0.84 0.14 -79.92
CA SER A 991 -0.91 1.61 -79.85
C SER A 991 -1.93 2.10 -78.81
N ILE A 992 -1.43 2.79 -77.79
CA ILE A 992 -2.21 3.59 -76.83
C ILE A 992 -2.60 4.92 -77.50
N GLU A 993 -3.39 4.88 -78.58
CA GLU A 993 -4.04 6.10 -79.09
C GLU A 993 -5.36 6.31 -78.34
N THR A 994 -5.51 7.52 -77.80
CA THR A 994 -6.22 7.79 -76.55
C THR A 994 -7.74 7.93 -76.64
N ASN A 995 -8.40 7.56 -77.75
CA ASN A 995 -9.85 7.84 -77.90
C ASN A 995 -10.71 6.77 -78.59
N GLU A 996 -10.21 5.56 -78.86
CA GLU A 996 -11.03 4.50 -79.48
C GLU A 996 -11.62 3.52 -78.46
N ALA A 997 -12.89 3.14 -78.63
CA ALA A 997 -13.55 2.12 -77.81
C ALA A 997 -12.86 0.74 -77.97
N PRO A 998 -12.76 -0.07 -76.91
CA PRO A 998 -12.11 -1.37 -76.99
C PRO A 998 -12.86 -2.29 -77.96
N ALA A 999 -12.15 -2.82 -78.96
CA ALA A 999 -12.74 -3.66 -80.01
C ALA A 999 -13.30 -5.02 -79.51
N SER A 1000 -12.87 -5.47 -78.32
CA SER A 1000 -13.35 -6.71 -77.69
C SER A 1000 -13.19 -6.66 -76.17
N LEU A 1001 -13.87 -7.56 -75.45
CA LEU A 1001 -13.74 -7.70 -73.99
C LEU A 1001 -12.29 -8.03 -73.56
N LEU A 1002 -11.57 -8.80 -74.39
CA LEU A 1002 -10.17 -9.14 -74.19
C LEU A 1002 -9.25 -7.93 -74.43
N HIS A 1003 -9.54 -7.11 -75.44
CA HIS A 1003 -8.83 -5.85 -75.69
C HIS A 1003 -9.09 -4.83 -74.55
N ALA A 1004 -10.30 -4.81 -74.00
CA ALA A 1004 -10.63 -4.03 -72.80
C ALA A 1004 -9.82 -4.51 -71.58
N ALA A 1005 -9.71 -5.82 -71.36
CA ALA A 1005 -8.89 -6.40 -70.28
C ALA A 1005 -7.39 -6.10 -70.44
N TYR A 1006 -6.87 -6.16 -71.67
CA TYR A 1006 -5.48 -5.78 -72.00
C TYR A 1006 -5.21 -4.29 -71.73
N ARG A 1007 -6.10 -3.39 -72.19
CA ARG A 1007 -5.99 -1.95 -71.91
C ARG A 1007 -6.17 -1.61 -70.42
N ARG A 1008 -6.95 -2.40 -69.68
CA ARG A 1008 -7.11 -2.30 -68.22
C ARG A 1008 -5.83 -2.71 -67.50
N TYR A 1009 -5.17 -3.78 -67.95
CA TYR A 1009 -3.86 -4.20 -67.44
C TYR A 1009 -2.78 -3.14 -67.68
N LEU A 1010 -2.81 -2.45 -68.83
CA LEU A 1010 -1.92 -1.32 -69.16
C LEU A 1010 -2.29 0.02 -68.47
N GLY A 1011 -3.36 0.05 -67.66
CA GLY A 1011 -3.73 1.23 -66.86
C GLY A 1011 -4.47 2.36 -67.60
N SER A 1012 -5.17 2.09 -68.70
CA SER A 1012 -5.89 3.12 -69.47
C SER A 1012 -7.04 3.78 -68.67
N PRO A 1013 -7.12 5.13 -68.60
CA PRO A 1013 -8.09 5.86 -67.77
C PRO A 1013 -9.53 5.88 -68.31
N LEU A 1014 -9.77 5.49 -69.57
CA LEU A 1014 -11.07 5.64 -70.24
C LEU A 1014 -12.07 4.51 -69.92
N LEU A 1015 -11.62 3.44 -69.27
CA LEU A 1015 -12.44 2.24 -69.00
C LEU A 1015 -13.46 2.42 -67.86
N ALA A 1016 -13.30 3.43 -67.01
CA ALA A 1016 -14.28 3.76 -65.97
C ALA A 1016 -15.59 4.36 -66.52
N GLN A 1017 -15.61 4.78 -67.80
CA GLN A 1017 -16.81 5.32 -68.46
C GLN A 1017 -17.57 4.26 -69.29
N LEU A 1018 -17.03 3.04 -69.43
CA LEU A 1018 -17.59 1.96 -70.25
C LEU A 1018 -18.27 0.84 -69.44
N GLU A 1019 -18.01 0.76 -68.13
CA GLU A 1019 -18.82 -0.02 -67.16
C GLU A 1019 -20.08 0.77 -66.78
#